data_AF-A0A2W7N6P1-F1
#
_entry.id   AF-A0A2W7N6P1-F1
#
_cell.length_a   1.000
_cell.length_b   1.000
_cell.length_c   1.000
_cell.angle_alpha   90.00
_cell.angle_beta   90.00
_cell.angle_gamma   90.00
#
_symmetry.space_group_name_H-M   'P 1'
#
loop_
_entity.id
_entity.type
_entity.pdbx_description
1 polymer ?
#
loop_
_entity_poly.entity_id
_entity_poly.type
_entity_poly.pdbx_seq_one_letter_code
_entity_poly.pdbx_strand_id
1 'polypeptide(L)'
;MRLLLVIVFSVVLSTGLVAQESSFTPVQRARMLHVVEQTGLLKSLLGDCFAYNREPFYVVNHGISRFDAQAAEDYLSVHPDSLVVDWASLSHQSPGLLAELAVKLALWELVQDPDGLWACEDASLCEALMKPLHRYLPERYRERPQSKGARHILGVVMHPSRPLSVKRQQMEALKVTPREQRQLLMAWSQAVERYVQAQGRRYFTMLAGESVGFELKMMAAGEGSGTAGLLGAYERRTDDTTRFSYAKGCGLFNYQFEGQRSSVTPRWYAEVRTVASRSGSNALHGALWGVDGKNQALVVVTRGDRSYHLFPTGSLLTPDQNHSEGMSYLDYLQAVTALKVERPVARLQQEGGLNELLQAEYERKEEIEVRLRVLESEIDSLQRMPGVISGDIQGRRQQINVLLGSLSARERRIVELGRKVSAQVTKAEKASAEVDAMQQLLGPAPQRWEKQGELYRYDDGVMFDATRQDLIFPDDILNDTLTIRLVSAAMTLSGRLRDEVQLLACMVNVPPVVPEEPCLSDSDEREFMFYYHPDAIVPTVSIDSLITFLKGLNASQVKVAVETDVAVTASRARYADACRERMHPLTDYGRQRYARVRVMVADDVAEVFIVAGTDPVPTRLSGLTKQERRALGIHHASVANNEVLARQRGEYLRQQIETMEGR
;
A
#
# COMPACT_ATOMS: atom_id res chain seq x y z
N MET A 1 54.60 19.66 -25.04
CA MET A 1 53.68 18.50 -25.06
C MET A 1 52.96 18.26 -23.73
N ARG A 2 53.64 18.16 -22.58
CA ARG A 2 52.96 17.93 -21.27
C ARG A 2 51.97 19.02 -20.86
N LEU A 3 52.25 20.29 -21.16
CA LEU A 3 51.34 21.41 -20.86
C LEU A 3 50.07 21.40 -21.75
N LEU A 4 50.19 20.94 -22.99
CA LEU A 4 49.06 20.85 -23.93
C LEU A 4 48.12 19.71 -23.55
N LEU A 5 48.66 18.63 -22.98
CA LEU A 5 47.90 17.46 -22.54
C LEU A 5 47.07 17.74 -21.27
N VAL A 6 47.56 18.61 -20.37
CA VAL A 6 46.81 19.06 -19.18
C VAL A 6 45.67 20.00 -19.54
N ILE A 7 45.85 20.88 -20.53
CA ILE A 7 44.78 21.78 -21.00
C ILE A 7 43.70 21.00 -21.75
N VAL A 8 44.08 20.03 -22.59
CA VAL A 8 43.09 19.16 -23.28
C VAL A 8 42.34 18.27 -22.28
N PHE A 9 42.99 17.77 -21.23
CA PHE A 9 42.32 16.98 -20.18
C PHE A 9 41.37 17.83 -19.32
N SER A 10 41.72 19.10 -19.05
CA SER A 10 40.87 20.04 -18.30
C SER A 10 39.65 20.52 -19.10
N VAL A 11 39.76 20.64 -20.43
CA VAL A 11 38.64 21.04 -21.31
C VAL A 11 37.66 19.88 -21.51
N VAL A 12 38.15 18.63 -21.56
CA VAL A 12 37.27 17.45 -21.70
C VAL A 12 36.51 17.14 -20.40
N LEU A 13 37.09 17.38 -19.21
CA LEU A 13 36.35 17.23 -17.94
C LEU A 13 35.28 18.31 -17.71
N SER A 14 35.46 19.52 -18.24
CA SER A 14 34.47 20.61 -18.09
C SER A 14 33.32 20.53 -19.08
N THR A 15 33.47 19.84 -20.23
CA THR A 15 32.37 19.61 -21.17
C THR A 15 31.35 18.56 -20.69
N GLY A 16 31.70 17.70 -19.75
CA GLY A 16 30.77 16.70 -19.19
C GLY A 16 29.75 17.29 -18.21
N LEU A 17 30.17 18.26 -17.40
CA LEU A 17 29.32 18.92 -16.39
C LEU A 17 28.37 19.96 -16.99
N VAL A 18 28.76 20.64 -18.07
CA VAL A 18 27.92 21.66 -18.74
C VAL A 18 26.82 21.03 -19.61
N ALA A 19 26.99 19.77 -20.06
CA ALA A 19 26.00 19.11 -20.91
C ALA A 19 24.69 18.77 -20.18
N GLN A 20 24.73 18.52 -18.86
CA GLN A 20 23.56 18.08 -18.11
C GLN A 20 22.59 19.25 -17.79
N GLU A 21 23.09 20.47 -17.57
CA GLU A 21 22.26 21.68 -17.41
C GLU A 21 21.38 21.99 -18.64
N SER A 22 21.80 21.54 -19.83
CA SER A 22 21.13 21.85 -21.11
C SER A 22 20.03 20.86 -21.52
N SER A 23 19.83 19.77 -20.77
CA SER A 23 18.99 18.66 -21.22
C SER A 23 17.49 18.87 -20.94
N PHE A 24 17.14 19.52 -19.82
CA PHE A 24 15.74 19.79 -19.44
C PHE A 24 15.36 21.26 -19.68
N THR A 25 14.20 21.49 -20.29
CA THR A 25 13.65 22.84 -20.47
C THR A 25 13.31 23.49 -19.12
N PRO A 26 13.27 24.84 -19.04
CA PRO A 26 12.74 25.57 -17.87
C PRO A 26 11.43 25.01 -17.30
N VAL A 27 10.47 24.75 -18.19
CA VAL A 27 9.15 24.22 -17.82
C VAL A 27 9.27 22.82 -17.22
N GLN A 28 10.09 21.94 -17.83
CA GLN A 28 10.32 20.60 -17.28
C GLN A 28 10.99 20.63 -15.91
N ARG A 29 11.96 21.54 -15.68
CA ARG A 29 12.60 21.70 -14.37
C ARG A 29 11.60 22.14 -13.30
N ALA A 30 10.74 23.10 -13.61
CA ALA A 30 9.67 23.55 -12.71
C ALA A 30 8.65 22.43 -12.40
N ARG A 31 8.23 21.66 -13.41
CA ARG A 31 7.36 20.49 -13.26
C ARG A 31 8.01 19.37 -12.44
N MET A 32 9.31 19.15 -12.61
CA MET A 32 10.06 18.17 -11.84
C MET A 32 10.06 18.54 -10.35
N LEU A 33 10.28 19.81 -10.01
CA LEU A 33 10.13 20.31 -8.64
C LEU A 33 8.70 20.09 -8.12
N HIS A 34 7.67 20.38 -8.92
CA HIS A 34 6.28 20.13 -8.53
C HIS A 34 6.06 18.66 -8.13
N VAL A 35 6.54 17.72 -8.96
CA VAL A 35 6.46 16.29 -8.71
C VAL A 35 7.15 15.89 -7.42
N VAL A 36 8.36 16.42 -7.18
CA VAL A 36 9.15 16.18 -5.96
C VAL A 36 8.39 16.69 -4.74
N GLU A 37 7.94 17.95 -4.74
CA GLU A 37 7.27 18.56 -3.59
C GLU A 37 5.94 17.89 -3.23
N GLN A 38 5.22 17.35 -4.22
CA GLN A 38 3.95 16.66 -4.02
C GLN A 38 4.10 15.16 -3.70
N THR A 39 5.30 14.61 -3.76
CA THR A 39 5.56 13.21 -3.42
C THR A 39 6.36 13.13 -2.13
N GLY A 40 5.77 12.60 -1.05
CA GLY A 40 6.44 12.53 0.25
C GLY A 40 7.83 11.89 0.22
N LEU A 41 7.97 10.74 -0.47
CA LEU A 41 9.24 10.04 -0.62
C LEU A 41 10.27 10.88 -1.40
N LEU A 42 9.93 11.31 -2.62
CA LEU A 42 10.83 12.12 -3.46
C LEU A 42 11.19 13.43 -2.78
N LYS A 43 10.27 14.09 -2.08
CA LYS A 43 10.57 15.29 -1.30
C LYS A 43 11.62 15.02 -0.23
N SER A 44 11.48 13.91 0.51
CA SER A 44 12.39 13.57 1.60
C SER A 44 13.80 13.20 1.13
N LEU A 45 13.93 12.64 -0.07
CA LEU A 45 15.21 12.13 -0.58
C LEU A 45 15.85 13.01 -1.68
N LEU A 46 15.03 13.72 -2.45
CA LEU A 46 15.47 14.54 -3.59
C LEU A 46 15.23 16.04 -3.38
N GLY A 47 14.49 16.45 -2.33
CA GLY A 47 14.09 17.85 -2.13
C GLY A 47 15.26 18.82 -2.05
N ASP A 48 16.38 18.39 -1.43
CA ASP A 48 17.59 19.20 -1.28
C ASP A 48 18.38 19.36 -2.58
N CYS A 49 18.07 18.56 -3.62
CA CYS A 49 18.64 18.75 -4.95
C CYS A 49 18.05 19.98 -5.67
N PHE A 50 17.03 20.65 -5.10
CA PHE A 50 16.35 21.79 -5.71
C PHE A 50 16.43 23.02 -4.80
N ALA A 51 17.23 24.00 -5.20
CA ALA A 51 17.40 25.26 -4.49
C ALA A 51 16.55 26.37 -5.13
N TYR A 52 15.61 26.92 -4.35
CA TYR A 52 14.73 28.04 -4.72
C TYR A 52 14.14 28.72 -3.48
N ASN A 53 13.61 29.93 -3.62
CA ASN A 53 12.92 30.60 -2.52
C ASN A 53 11.49 30.06 -2.36
N ARG A 54 11.25 29.30 -1.28
CA ARG A 54 9.97 28.64 -0.98
C ARG A 54 8.94 29.60 -0.36
N GLU A 55 9.38 30.63 0.36
CA GLU A 55 8.51 31.47 1.20
C GLU A 55 7.30 32.08 0.46
N PRO A 56 7.45 32.62 -0.77
CA PRO A 56 6.34 33.27 -1.48
C PRO A 56 5.18 32.34 -1.82
N PHE A 57 5.41 31.02 -1.79
CA PHE A 57 4.45 30.00 -2.23
C PHE A 57 3.74 29.31 -1.07
N TYR A 58 3.98 29.72 0.17
CA TYR A 58 3.20 29.25 1.31
C TYR A 58 1.90 30.04 1.44
N VAL A 59 0.78 29.32 1.41
CA VAL A 59 -0.57 29.86 1.60
C VAL A 59 -1.07 29.45 2.97
N VAL A 60 -1.52 30.43 3.76
CA VAL A 60 -2.12 30.18 5.07
C VAL A 60 -3.64 30.17 4.94
N ASN A 61 -4.25 29.00 5.13
CA ASN A 61 -5.70 28.84 5.17
C ASN A 61 -6.12 28.24 6.51
N HIS A 62 -7.01 28.93 7.23
CA HIS A 62 -7.50 28.51 8.55
C HIS A 62 -6.39 28.16 9.57
N GLY A 63 -5.28 28.91 9.55
CA GLY A 63 -4.13 28.69 10.45
C GLY A 63 -3.21 27.54 10.03
N ILE A 64 -3.46 26.87 8.90
CA ILE A 64 -2.59 25.84 8.34
C ILE A 64 -1.82 26.45 7.16
N SER A 65 -0.50 26.50 7.29
CA SER A 65 0.39 26.87 6.19
C SER A 65 0.59 25.66 5.25
N ARG A 66 0.38 25.85 3.95
CA ARG A 66 0.58 24.83 2.91
C ARG A 66 1.38 25.40 1.75
N PHE A 67 2.30 24.61 1.22
CA PHE A 67 3.05 24.96 0.01
C PHE A 67 2.17 24.78 -1.23
N ASP A 68 2.04 25.83 -2.04
CA ASP A 68 1.35 25.80 -3.33
C ASP A 68 2.32 25.46 -4.46
N ALA A 69 2.44 24.17 -4.76
CA ALA A 69 3.34 23.68 -5.80
C ALA A 69 2.92 24.10 -7.21
N GLN A 70 1.63 24.37 -7.46
CA GLN A 70 1.20 24.85 -8.77
C GLN A 70 1.65 26.29 -8.99
N ALA A 71 1.46 27.16 -7.98
CA ALA A 71 1.95 28.53 -8.05
C ALA A 71 3.48 28.60 -8.22
N ALA A 72 4.21 27.71 -7.53
CA ALA A 72 5.66 27.59 -7.70
C ALA A 72 6.04 27.14 -9.12
N GLU A 73 5.38 26.10 -9.66
CA GLU A 73 5.60 25.63 -11.04
C GLU A 73 5.37 26.76 -12.05
N ASP A 74 4.24 27.47 -11.95
CA ASP A 74 3.86 28.53 -12.88
C ASP A 74 4.88 29.68 -12.86
N TYR A 75 5.34 30.09 -11.67
CA TYR A 75 6.32 31.15 -11.52
C TYR A 75 7.70 30.77 -12.07
N LEU A 76 8.21 29.60 -11.66
CA LEU A 76 9.55 29.12 -12.02
C LEU A 76 9.65 28.74 -13.51
N SER A 77 8.54 28.37 -14.14
CA SER A 77 8.47 28.15 -15.59
C SER A 77 8.80 29.42 -16.38
N VAL A 78 8.47 30.61 -15.85
CA VAL A 78 8.72 31.92 -16.48
C VAL A 78 10.01 32.57 -15.94
N HIS A 79 10.45 32.20 -14.74
CA HIS A 79 11.65 32.71 -14.09
C HIS A 79 12.64 31.57 -13.78
N PRO A 80 13.25 30.94 -14.80
CA PRO A 80 14.09 29.75 -14.63
C PRO A 80 15.29 29.95 -13.71
N ASP A 81 15.86 31.16 -13.67
CA ASP A 81 17.05 31.47 -12.86
C ASP A 81 16.77 31.44 -11.35
N SER A 82 15.49 31.45 -10.95
CA SER A 82 15.05 31.31 -9.57
C SER A 82 15.06 29.86 -9.06
N LEU A 83 15.39 28.89 -9.92
CA LEU A 83 15.50 27.47 -9.59
C LEU A 83 16.88 26.93 -10.01
N VAL A 84 17.67 26.53 -9.02
CA VAL A 84 18.93 25.81 -9.23
C VAL A 84 18.71 24.33 -8.91
N VAL A 85 19.14 23.45 -9.81
CA VAL A 85 19.07 22.00 -9.63
C VAL A 85 20.48 21.45 -9.51
N ASP A 86 20.78 20.78 -8.40
CA ASP A 86 22.04 20.06 -8.22
C ASP A 86 21.98 18.71 -8.95
N TRP A 87 22.33 18.74 -10.23
CA TRP A 87 22.33 17.56 -11.09
C TRP A 87 23.31 16.48 -10.63
N ALA A 88 24.43 16.86 -10.01
CA ALA A 88 25.42 15.91 -9.52
C ALA A 88 24.82 15.08 -8.38
N SER A 89 24.27 15.75 -7.36
CA SER A 89 23.60 15.09 -6.24
C SER A 89 22.39 14.28 -6.69
N LEU A 90 21.62 14.77 -7.67
CA LEU A 90 20.46 14.06 -8.20
C LEU A 90 20.86 12.78 -8.94
N SER A 91 21.92 12.81 -9.77
CA SER A 91 22.37 11.65 -10.54
C SER A 91 22.94 10.51 -9.70
N HIS A 92 23.37 10.80 -8.47
CA HIS A 92 23.87 9.80 -7.51
C HIS A 92 22.77 9.12 -6.68
N GLN A 93 21.51 9.51 -6.86
CA GLN A 93 20.38 8.91 -6.15
C GLN A 93 20.04 7.51 -6.68
N SER A 94 19.22 6.77 -5.93
CA SER A 94 18.78 5.43 -6.36
C SER A 94 18.13 5.48 -7.75
N PRO A 95 18.51 4.58 -8.67
CA PRO A 95 17.82 4.42 -9.95
C PRO A 95 16.31 4.24 -9.81
N GLY A 96 15.83 3.61 -8.73
CA GLY A 96 14.39 3.47 -8.44
C GLY A 96 13.69 4.83 -8.28
N LEU A 97 14.26 5.71 -7.47
CA LEU A 97 13.74 7.06 -7.21
C LEU A 97 13.78 7.94 -8.46
N LEU A 98 14.86 7.85 -9.24
CA LEU A 98 14.98 8.57 -10.51
C LEU A 98 13.98 8.06 -11.56
N ALA A 99 13.69 6.75 -11.56
CA ALA A 99 12.65 6.17 -12.39
C ALA A 99 11.25 6.65 -11.97
N GLU A 100 10.96 6.71 -10.67
CA GLU A 100 9.70 7.25 -10.16
C GLU A 100 9.52 8.72 -10.58
N LEU A 101 10.55 9.56 -10.38
CA LEU A 101 10.54 10.97 -10.79
C LEU A 101 10.30 11.13 -12.30
N ALA A 102 11.04 10.38 -13.11
CA ALA A 102 10.93 10.41 -14.56
C ALA A 102 9.52 10.03 -15.05
N VAL A 103 8.92 9.00 -14.46
CA VAL A 103 7.58 8.56 -14.85
C VAL A 103 6.50 9.52 -14.37
N LYS A 104 6.60 10.00 -13.12
CA LYS A 104 5.66 11.00 -12.61
C LYS A 104 5.72 12.31 -13.39
N LEU A 105 6.91 12.73 -13.84
CA LEU A 105 7.08 13.86 -14.75
C LEU A 105 6.36 13.61 -16.08
N ALA A 106 6.60 12.45 -16.72
CA ALA A 106 5.93 12.09 -17.98
C ALA A 106 4.39 12.05 -17.84
N LEU A 107 3.87 11.54 -16.72
CA LEU A 107 2.44 11.54 -16.42
C LEU A 107 1.91 12.96 -16.15
N TRP A 108 2.66 13.79 -15.45
CA TRP A 108 2.25 15.16 -15.14
C TRP A 108 2.14 15.99 -16.41
N GLU A 109 3.12 15.88 -17.32
CA GLU A 109 3.05 16.52 -18.63
C GLU A 109 1.85 16.05 -19.45
N LEU A 110 1.56 14.75 -19.42
CA LEU A 110 0.40 14.18 -20.10
C LEU A 110 -0.94 14.74 -19.58
N VAL A 111 -1.01 15.05 -18.28
CA VAL A 111 -2.18 15.68 -17.66
C VAL A 111 -2.30 17.14 -18.07
N GLN A 112 -1.19 17.88 -18.09
CA GLN A 112 -1.17 19.32 -18.38
C GLN A 112 -1.38 19.62 -19.87
N ASP A 113 -0.84 18.76 -20.74
CA ASP A 113 -0.98 18.86 -22.18
C ASP A 113 -1.44 17.51 -22.76
N PRO A 114 -2.74 17.17 -22.62
CA PRO A 114 -3.28 15.96 -23.23
C PRO A 114 -3.27 16.02 -24.76
N ASP A 115 -3.15 17.22 -25.34
CA ASP A 115 -2.94 17.42 -26.77
C ASP A 115 -1.56 16.96 -27.22
N GLY A 116 -0.58 16.84 -26.31
CA GLY A 116 0.71 16.19 -26.52
C GLY A 116 0.61 14.74 -27.02
N LEU A 117 -0.46 13.99 -26.69
CA LEU A 117 -0.72 12.67 -27.29
C LEU A 117 -1.07 12.76 -28.78
N TRP A 118 -1.73 13.84 -29.17
CA TRP A 118 -2.14 14.11 -30.54
C TRP A 118 -1.03 14.77 -31.36
N ALA A 119 -0.15 15.50 -30.68
CA ALA A 119 0.97 16.27 -31.25
C ALA A 119 2.31 15.54 -31.18
N CYS A 120 2.34 14.23 -30.88
CA CYS A 120 3.59 13.49 -30.79
C CYS A 120 4.38 13.62 -32.11
N GLU A 121 5.59 14.18 -32.02
CA GLU A 121 6.49 14.37 -33.17
C GLU A 121 6.92 13.02 -33.77
N ASP A 122 6.86 11.96 -32.97
CA ASP A 122 7.05 10.59 -33.42
C ASP A 122 5.76 10.05 -34.06
N ALA A 123 5.71 10.12 -35.39
CA ALA A 123 4.62 9.60 -36.20
C ALA A 123 4.30 8.12 -35.90
N SER A 124 5.30 7.33 -35.50
CA SER A 124 5.10 5.91 -35.15
C SER A 124 4.37 5.75 -33.82
N LEU A 125 4.66 6.61 -32.84
CA LEU A 125 3.97 6.65 -31.55
C LEU A 125 2.52 7.14 -31.74
N CYS A 126 2.31 8.23 -32.48
CA CYS A 126 0.97 8.72 -32.81
C CYS A 126 0.12 7.64 -33.52
N GLU A 127 0.68 6.93 -34.50
CA GLU A 127 -0.02 5.84 -35.17
C GLU A 127 -0.32 4.69 -34.19
N ALA A 128 0.64 4.33 -33.35
CA ALA A 128 0.48 3.28 -32.34
C ALA A 128 -0.58 3.62 -31.28
N LEU A 129 -0.79 4.90 -30.97
CA LEU A 129 -1.79 5.40 -30.02
C LEU A 129 -3.20 5.44 -30.65
N MET A 130 -3.33 6.04 -31.83
CA MET A 130 -4.64 6.34 -32.42
C MET A 130 -5.25 5.18 -33.20
N LYS A 131 -4.43 4.32 -33.83
CA LYS A 131 -4.92 3.21 -34.66
C LYS A 131 -5.74 2.19 -33.85
N PRO A 132 -5.33 1.76 -32.65
CA PRO A 132 -6.17 0.90 -31.80
C PRO A 132 -7.49 1.57 -31.41
N LEU A 133 -7.47 2.85 -31.02
CA LEU A 133 -8.67 3.57 -30.61
C LEU A 133 -9.67 3.68 -31.76
N HIS A 134 -9.23 4.05 -32.96
CA HIS A 134 -10.08 4.09 -34.15
C HIS A 134 -10.64 2.71 -34.54
N ARG A 135 -9.83 1.66 -34.38
CA ARG A 135 -10.27 0.27 -34.66
C ARG A 135 -11.43 -0.17 -33.77
N TYR A 136 -11.46 0.28 -32.52
CA TYR A 136 -12.47 -0.13 -31.53
C TYR A 136 -13.62 0.86 -31.36
N LEU A 137 -13.67 1.94 -32.15
CA LEU A 137 -14.86 2.76 -32.24
C LEU A 137 -16.09 1.92 -32.62
N PRO A 138 -17.30 2.35 -32.24
CA PRO A 138 -18.52 1.75 -32.75
C PRO A 138 -18.53 1.70 -34.27
N GLU A 139 -19.10 0.65 -34.84
CA GLU A 139 -19.07 0.39 -36.29
C GLU A 139 -19.52 1.60 -37.12
N ARG A 140 -20.58 2.28 -36.67
CA ARG A 140 -21.10 3.54 -37.25
C ARG A 140 -20.11 4.71 -37.32
N TYR A 141 -18.99 4.63 -36.61
CA TYR A 141 -17.96 5.66 -36.54
C TYR A 141 -16.59 5.20 -37.07
N ARG A 142 -16.36 3.91 -37.31
CA ARG A 142 -15.06 3.40 -37.79
C ARG A 142 -14.70 3.92 -39.18
N GLU A 143 -15.68 4.01 -40.08
CA GLU A 143 -15.50 4.54 -41.44
C GLU A 143 -15.41 6.06 -41.48
N ARG A 144 -15.81 6.74 -40.39
CA ARG A 144 -15.80 8.20 -40.25
C ARG A 144 -15.24 8.61 -38.89
N PRO A 145 -13.95 8.31 -38.60
CA PRO A 145 -13.32 8.58 -37.31
C PRO A 145 -13.22 10.08 -37.01
N GLN A 146 -13.35 10.93 -38.03
CA GLN A 146 -13.39 12.39 -37.89
C GLN A 146 -14.81 12.95 -37.62
N SER A 147 -15.84 12.11 -37.56
CA SER A 147 -17.20 12.56 -37.26
C SER A 147 -17.31 13.14 -35.85
N LYS A 148 -18.28 14.04 -35.64
CA LYS A 148 -18.56 14.64 -34.32
C LYS A 148 -18.80 13.57 -33.24
N GLY A 149 -19.46 12.47 -33.60
CA GLY A 149 -19.71 11.35 -32.69
C GLY A 149 -18.43 10.60 -32.30
N ALA A 150 -17.57 10.29 -33.28
CA ALA A 150 -16.27 9.67 -33.02
C ALA A 150 -15.38 10.54 -32.12
N ARG A 151 -15.24 11.84 -32.45
CA ARG A 151 -14.47 12.79 -31.63
C ARG A 151 -14.97 12.91 -30.20
N HIS A 152 -16.30 12.87 -30.00
CA HIS A 152 -16.86 12.93 -28.65
C HIS A 152 -16.55 11.66 -27.84
N ILE A 153 -16.62 10.47 -28.46
CA ILE A 153 -16.21 9.20 -27.80
C ILE A 153 -14.73 9.24 -27.43
N LEU A 154 -13.86 9.64 -28.37
CA LEU A 154 -12.42 9.75 -28.12
C LEU A 154 -12.11 10.77 -27.03
N GLY A 155 -12.77 11.94 -27.04
CA GLY A 155 -12.63 12.95 -26.00
C GLY A 155 -13.10 12.50 -24.60
N VAL A 156 -14.04 11.54 -24.52
CA VAL A 156 -14.41 10.89 -23.25
C VAL A 156 -13.30 9.95 -22.79
N VAL A 157 -12.87 9.04 -23.68
CA VAL A 157 -11.90 7.98 -23.36
C VAL A 157 -10.53 8.54 -23.01
N MET A 158 -10.07 9.55 -23.75
CA MET A 158 -8.72 10.10 -23.65
C MET A 158 -8.57 11.16 -22.56
N HIS A 159 -9.65 11.58 -21.91
CA HIS A 159 -9.56 12.61 -20.88
C HIS A 159 -8.75 12.11 -19.68
N PRO A 160 -7.66 12.80 -19.30
CA PRO A 160 -6.71 12.31 -18.28
C PRO A 160 -7.31 12.30 -16.88
N SER A 161 -8.16 13.26 -16.55
CA SER A 161 -8.75 13.41 -15.20
C SER A 161 -10.20 12.92 -15.09
N ARG A 162 -10.72 12.15 -16.06
CA ARG A 162 -12.07 11.56 -15.94
C ARG A 162 -11.99 10.17 -15.29
N PRO A 163 -12.69 9.92 -14.18
CA PRO A 163 -12.75 8.60 -13.57
C PRO A 163 -13.37 7.56 -14.50
N LEU A 164 -13.02 6.29 -14.29
CA LEU A 164 -13.55 5.18 -15.09
C LEU A 164 -15.08 5.11 -15.05
N SER A 165 -15.69 5.32 -13.89
CA SER A 165 -17.15 5.35 -13.70
C SER A 165 -17.83 6.39 -14.60
N VAL A 166 -17.26 7.60 -14.68
CA VAL A 166 -17.75 8.70 -15.52
C VAL A 166 -17.52 8.41 -17.00
N LYS A 167 -16.34 7.89 -17.39
CA LYS A 167 -16.05 7.48 -18.77
C LYS A 167 -17.09 6.48 -19.27
N ARG A 168 -17.42 5.48 -18.45
CA ARG A 168 -18.45 4.48 -18.76
C ARG A 168 -19.84 5.11 -18.95
N GLN A 169 -20.29 5.93 -18.01
CA GLN A 169 -21.60 6.59 -18.08
C GLN A 169 -21.74 7.45 -19.35
N GLN A 170 -20.70 8.20 -19.69
CA GLN A 170 -20.69 9.04 -20.89
C GLN A 170 -20.70 8.21 -22.18
N MET A 171 -19.91 7.13 -22.24
CA MET A 171 -19.94 6.21 -23.39
C MET A 171 -21.29 5.49 -23.54
N GLU A 172 -21.94 5.15 -22.43
CA GLU A 172 -23.30 4.57 -22.44
C GLU A 172 -24.33 5.56 -23.01
N ALA A 173 -24.27 6.83 -22.60
CA ALA A 173 -25.11 7.89 -23.19
C ALA A 173 -24.89 8.06 -24.70
N LEU A 174 -23.68 7.76 -25.19
CA LEU A 174 -23.32 7.75 -26.61
C LEU A 174 -23.67 6.45 -27.32
N LYS A 175 -24.38 5.52 -26.66
CA LYS A 175 -24.77 4.21 -27.18
C LYS A 175 -23.57 3.38 -27.64
N VAL A 176 -22.46 3.44 -26.89
CA VAL A 176 -21.30 2.54 -27.05
C VAL A 176 -21.56 1.28 -26.23
N THR A 177 -21.46 0.11 -26.85
CA THR A 177 -21.77 -1.17 -26.18
C THR A 177 -20.73 -1.51 -25.10
N PRO A 178 -21.07 -2.31 -24.08
CA PRO A 178 -20.10 -2.72 -23.05
C PRO A 178 -18.82 -3.37 -23.62
N ARG A 179 -18.96 -4.14 -24.72
CA ARG A 179 -17.82 -4.74 -25.42
C ARG A 179 -16.90 -3.67 -26.02
N GLU A 180 -17.46 -2.69 -26.73
CA GLU A 180 -16.71 -1.59 -27.34
C GLU A 180 -16.07 -0.70 -26.27
N GLN A 181 -16.80 -0.38 -25.20
CA GLN A 181 -16.27 0.36 -24.05
C GLN A 181 -15.02 -0.31 -23.47
N ARG A 182 -15.07 -1.62 -23.22
CA ARG A 182 -13.92 -2.39 -22.72
C ARG A 182 -12.74 -2.31 -23.68
N GLN A 183 -12.98 -2.50 -24.98
CA GLN A 183 -11.92 -2.47 -25.99
C GLN A 183 -11.27 -1.08 -26.12
N LEU A 184 -12.08 -0.01 -26.08
CA LEU A 184 -11.58 1.37 -26.10
C LEU A 184 -10.78 1.70 -24.85
N LEU A 185 -11.26 1.32 -23.66
CA LEU A 185 -10.56 1.56 -22.41
C LEU A 185 -9.24 0.78 -22.34
N MET A 186 -9.22 -0.49 -22.75
CA MET A 186 -7.98 -1.27 -22.81
C MET A 186 -6.99 -0.71 -23.83
N ALA A 187 -7.47 -0.28 -25.00
CA ALA A 187 -6.63 0.37 -26.00
C ALA A 187 -6.03 1.68 -25.48
N TRP A 188 -6.83 2.47 -24.75
CA TRP A 188 -6.36 3.69 -24.09
C TRP A 188 -5.32 3.41 -23.02
N SER A 189 -5.55 2.44 -22.13
CA SER A 189 -4.57 2.03 -21.11
C SER A 189 -3.23 1.60 -21.71
N GLN A 190 -3.26 0.82 -22.78
CA GLN A 190 -2.03 0.43 -23.50
C GLN A 190 -1.34 1.62 -24.18
N ALA A 191 -2.12 2.57 -24.70
CA ALA A 191 -1.62 3.77 -25.32
C ALA A 191 -0.89 4.66 -24.29
N VAL A 192 -1.51 4.92 -23.14
CA VAL A 192 -0.89 5.68 -22.05
C VAL A 192 0.38 4.98 -21.55
N GLU A 193 0.34 3.67 -21.27
CA GLU A 193 1.53 2.95 -20.80
C GLU A 193 2.71 3.05 -21.77
N ARG A 194 2.45 2.92 -23.08
CA ARG A 194 3.51 3.06 -24.10
C ARG A 194 4.09 4.47 -24.17
N TYR A 195 3.24 5.49 -24.13
CA TYR A 195 3.69 6.88 -24.12
C TYR A 195 4.56 7.15 -22.88
N VAL A 196 4.07 6.78 -21.70
CA VAL A 196 4.75 7.01 -20.43
C VAL A 196 6.03 6.18 -20.33
N GLN A 197 6.04 4.94 -20.84
CA GLN A 197 7.24 4.12 -20.96
C GLN A 197 8.30 4.78 -21.86
N ALA A 198 7.90 5.35 -23.00
CA ALA A 198 8.82 5.99 -23.93
C ALA A 198 9.36 7.31 -23.36
N GLN A 199 8.46 8.20 -22.91
CA GLN A 199 8.83 9.51 -22.41
C GLN A 199 9.54 9.43 -21.04
N GLY A 200 9.05 8.57 -20.16
CA GLY A 200 9.70 8.26 -18.89
C GLY A 200 11.10 7.69 -19.08
N ARG A 201 11.32 6.82 -20.09
CA ARG A 201 12.66 6.33 -20.42
C ARG A 201 13.59 7.46 -20.86
N ARG A 202 13.10 8.42 -21.65
CA ARG A 202 13.90 9.58 -22.06
C ARG A 202 14.33 10.39 -20.85
N TYR A 203 13.40 10.74 -19.96
CA TYR A 203 13.73 11.47 -18.73
C TYR A 203 14.65 10.68 -17.80
N PHE A 204 14.40 9.39 -17.64
CA PHE A 204 15.25 8.52 -16.86
C PHE A 204 16.67 8.46 -17.41
N THR A 205 16.84 8.36 -18.73
CA THR A 205 18.15 8.38 -19.39
C THR A 205 18.89 9.70 -19.14
N MET A 206 18.17 10.82 -19.12
CA MET A 206 18.75 12.14 -18.83
C MET A 206 19.17 12.28 -17.35
N LEU A 207 18.47 11.59 -16.43
CA LEU A 207 18.75 11.63 -14.99
C LEU A 207 19.82 10.64 -14.56
N ALA A 208 19.74 9.39 -15.03
CA ALA A 208 20.54 8.26 -14.57
C ALA A 208 21.56 7.74 -15.60
N GLY A 209 21.52 8.24 -16.84
CA GLY A 209 22.39 7.82 -17.95
C GLY A 209 21.86 6.63 -18.77
N GLU A 210 22.50 6.34 -19.92
CA GLU A 210 22.05 5.34 -20.91
C GLU A 210 22.24 3.87 -20.49
N SER A 211 23.11 3.60 -19.50
CA SER A 211 23.52 2.25 -19.14
C SER A 211 22.54 1.50 -18.23
N VAL A 212 21.47 2.16 -17.78
CA VAL A 212 20.55 1.62 -16.77
C VAL A 212 19.28 1.08 -17.42
N GLY A 213 18.94 -0.18 -17.11
CA GLY A 213 17.68 -0.80 -17.53
C GLY A 213 16.47 -0.04 -16.99
N PHE A 214 15.37 -0.02 -17.74
CA PHE A 214 14.14 0.71 -17.36
C PHE A 214 12.89 0.08 -17.99
N GLU A 215 12.12 -0.69 -17.23
CA GLU A 215 10.81 -1.18 -17.66
C GLU A 215 9.73 -0.72 -16.70
N LEU A 216 8.72 -0.02 -17.23
CA LEU A 216 7.57 0.47 -16.48
C LEU A 216 6.39 -0.48 -16.64
N LYS A 217 5.68 -0.73 -15.54
CA LYS A 217 4.32 -1.22 -15.52
C LYS A 217 3.43 -0.28 -14.72
N MET A 218 2.25 -0.02 -15.27
CA MET A 218 1.20 0.75 -14.59
C MET A 218 0.00 -0.15 -14.37
N MET A 219 -0.62 -0.06 -13.18
CA MET A 219 -1.83 -0.82 -12.89
C MET A 219 -2.74 -0.10 -11.90
N ALA A 220 -4.04 -0.37 -12.00
CA ALA A 220 -5.05 0.06 -11.07
C ALA A 220 -5.98 -1.10 -10.70
N ALA A 221 -6.41 -1.11 -9.45
CA ALA A 221 -7.37 -2.06 -8.91
C ALA A 221 -8.43 -1.31 -8.09
N GLY A 222 -9.68 -1.76 -8.16
CA GLY A 222 -10.78 -1.17 -7.40
C GLY A 222 -11.98 -0.78 -8.27
N GLU A 223 -12.84 0.11 -7.80
CA GLU A 223 -14.08 0.48 -8.49
C GLU A 223 -13.93 1.59 -9.56
N GLY A 224 -12.82 2.33 -9.54
CA GLY A 224 -12.55 3.42 -10.48
C GLY A 224 -13.38 4.68 -10.24
N SER A 225 -13.53 5.06 -8.97
CA SER A 225 -14.25 6.25 -8.50
C SER A 225 -13.50 7.55 -8.75
N GLY A 226 -12.19 7.49 -8.98
CA GLY A 226 -11.30 8.61 -9.25
C GLY A 226 -10.77 9.29 -7.99
N THR A 227 -10.79 8.59 -6.84
CA THR A 227 -10.24 9.08 -5.57
C THR A 227 -8.71 9.05 -5.55
N ALA A 228 -8.10 8.15 -6.35
CA ALA A 228 -6.67 8.06 -6.55
C ALA A 228 -6.25 8.95 -7.75
N GLY A 229 -5.73 10.14 -7.46
CA GLY A 229 -5.17 11.03 -8.46
C GLY A 229 -3.65 11.16 -8.36
N LEU A 230 -3.06 11.58 -9.48
CA LEU A 230 -1.65 11.91 -9.58
C LEU A 230 -1.33 13.08 -8.65
N LEU A 231 -0.32 12.89 -7.79
CA LEU A 231 0.26 13.92 -6.90
C LEU A 231 -0.76 14.56 -5.93
N GLY A 232 -1.88 13.88 -5.63
CA GLY A 232 -2.92 14.44 -4.76
C GLY A 232 -3.59 15.71 -5.32
N ALA A 233 -3.36 16.02 -6.60
CA ALA A 233 -3.89 17.20 -7.25
C ALA A 233 -5.32 16.97 -7.75
N TYR A 234 -6.13 18.02 -7.78
CA TYR A 234 -7.52 17.96 -8.24
C TYR A 234 -7.82 19.06 -9.26
N GLU A 235 -8.65 18.71 -10.24
CA GLU A 235 -9.21 19.65 -11.20
C GLU A 235 -10.16 20.62 -10.50
N ARG A 236 -10.01 21.91 -10.74
CA ARG A 236 -10.97 22.91 -10.26
C ARG A 236 -12.27 22.80 -11.05
N ARG A 237 -13.42 22.92 -10.38
CA ARG A 237 -14.71 22.95 -11.08
C ARG A 237 -14.82 24.20 -11.94
N THR A 238 -15.36 24.04 -13.15
CA THR A 238 -15.60 25.14 -14.10
C THR A 238 -16.72 26.07 -13.65
N ASP A 239 -17.68 25.56 -12.87
CA ASP A 239 -18.84 26.31 -12.35
C ASP A 239 -18.59 26.96 -10.97
N ASP A 240 -17.58 26.46 -10.23
CA ASP A 240 -17.20 27.00 -8.92
C ASP A 240 -15.71 26.69 -8.66
N THR A 241 -14.85 27.68 -8.86
CA THR A 241 -13.39 27.54 -8.71
C THR A 241 -12.96 27.27 -7.26
N THR A 242 -13.87 27.38 -6.29
CA THR A 242 -13.63 27.03 -4.88
C THR A 242 -13.86 25.55 -4.57
N ARG A 243 -14.42 24.79 -5.53
CA ARG A 243 -14.71 23.34 -5.38
C ARG A 243 -13.90 22.51 -6.35
N PHE A 244 -13.38 21.39 -5.85
CA PHE A 244 -12.67 20.40 -6.66
C PHE A 244 -13.66 19.49 -7.39
N SER A 245 -13.30 19.03 -8.59
CA SER A 245 -14.06 18.07 -9.39
C SER A 245 -13.47 16.67 -9.25
N TYR A 246 -12.51 16.30 -10.09
CA TYR A 246 -11.87 14.99 -10.10
C TYR A 246 -10.38 15.11 -9.81
N ALA A 247 -9.80 14.04 -9.27
CA ALA A 247 -8.35 14.01 -9.07
C ALA A 247 -7.64 14.01 -10.43
N LYS A 248 -6.60 14.83 -10.57
CA LYS A 248 -5.83 14.95 -11.82
C LYS A 248 -5.22 13.60 -12.19
N GLY A 249 -5.27 13.22 -13.46
CA GLY A 249 -4.64 11.99 -13.95
C GLY A 249 -5.30 10.68 -13.51
N CYS A 250 -6.41 10.68 -12.75
CA CYS A 250 -7.07 9.44 -12.30
C CYS A 250 -7.57 8.55 -13.46
N GLY A 251 -7.78 9.14 -14.64
CA GLY A 251 -8.23 8.46 -15.85
C GLY A 251 -7.10 7.89 -16.72
N LEU A 252 -5.84 7.99 -16.28
CA LEU A 252 -4.64 7.51 -16.99
C LEU A 252 -4.22 6.09 -16.58
N PHE A 253 -4.74 5.55 -15.48
CA PHE A 253 -4.27 4.27 -14.96
C PHE A 253 -4.96 3.05 -15.57
N ASN A 254 -4.28 1.90 -15.49
CA ASN A 254 -4.59 0.71 -16.25
C ASN A 254 -5.43 -0.29 -15.47
N TYR A 255 -6.73 -0.29 -15.75
CA TYR A 255 -7.67 -1.25 -15.20
C TYR A 255 -7.71 -2.53 -16.02
N GLN A 256 -7.82 -3.65 -15.30
CA GLN A 256 -8.24 -4.93 -15.89
C GLN A 256 -9.73 -5.13 -15.66
N PHE A 257 -10.43 -5.75 -16.62
CA PHE A 257 -11.89 -5.86 -16.58
C PHE A 257 -12.35 -7.31 -16.42
N GLU A 258 -13.47 -7.50 -15.73
CA GLU A 258 -14.14 -8.80 -15.61
C GLU A 258 -14.79 -9.23 -16.94
N GLY A 259 -14.87 -10.55 -17.19
CA GLY A 259 -15.28 -11.13 -18.48
C GLY A 259 -16.77 -11.04 -18.85
N GLN A 260 -17.63 -10.37 -18.08
CA GLN A 260 -19.08 -10.38 -18.32
C GLN A 260 -19.46 -9.64 -19.61
N ARG A 261 -20.34 -10.22 -20.45
CA ARG A 261 -20.72 -9.61 -21.75
C ARG A 261 -21.55 -8.32 -21.60
N SER A 262 -22.24 -8.14 -20.48
CA SER A 262 -23.23 -7.07 -20.27
C SER A 262 -22.72 -5.86 -19.50
N SER A 263 -21.50 -5.89 -18.95
CA SER A 263 -20.97 -4.82 -18.09
C SER A 263 -19.45 -4.65 -18.22
N VAL A 264 -18.96 -3.44 -17.89
CA VAL A 264 -17.52 -3.11 -17.87
C VAL A 264 -17.08 -2.92 -16.42
N THR A 265 -17.01 -4.00 -15.66
CA THR A 265 -16.62 -3.94 -14.25
C THR A 265 -15.10 -4.07 -14.13
N PRO A 266 -14.40 -3.10 -13.52
CA PRO A 266 -12.99 -3.25 -13.20
C PRO A 266 -12.79 -4.37 -12.17
N ARG A 267 -11.69 -5.09 -12.29
CA ARG A 267 -11.26 -6.09 -11.30
C ARG A 267 -10.76 -5.36 -10.06
N TRP A 268 -11.01 -5.98 -8.91
CA TRP A 268 -10.45 -5.59 -7.61
C TRP A 268 -8.97 -6.01 -7.46
N TYR A 269 -8.38 -6.56 -8.51
CA TYR A 269 -6.96 -6.80 -8.61
C TYR A 269 -6.49 -6.65 -10.05
N ALA A 270 -5.22 -6.32 -10.22
CA ALA A 270 -4.53 -6.28 -11.49
C ALA A 270 -3.27 -7.15 -11.42
N GLU A 271 -2.91 -7.77 -12.54
CA GLU A 271 -1.71 -8.61 -12.66
C GLU A 271 -0.93 -8.22 -13.91
N VAL A 272 0.36 -7.94 -13.76
CA VAL A 272 1.27 -7.69 -14.88
C VAL A 272 2.51 -8.56 -14.75
N ARG A 273 3.21 -8.75 -15.88
CA ARG A 273 4.48 -9.46 -15.92
C ARG A 273 5.58 -8.54 -16.44
N THR A 274 6.77 -8.69 -15.87
CA THR A 274 8.02 -8.03 -16.26
C THR A 274 9.14 -9.06 -16.21
N VAL A 275 10.26 -8.77 -16.86
CA VAL A 275 11.43 -9.65 -16.89
C VAL A 275 12.61 -8.89 -16.30
N ALA A 276 13.31 -9.51 -15.37
CA ALA A 276 14.55 -8.95 -14.84
C ALA A 276 15.58 -8.79 -15.97
N SER A 277 16.30 -7.67 -15.98
CA SER A 277 17.29 -7.32 -16.99
C SER A 277 18.48 -8.28 -16.99
N ARG A 278 19.21 -8.33 -18.11
CA ARG A 278 20.31 -9.26 -18.37
C ARG A 278 21.66 -8.89 -17.75
N SER A 279 21.77 -7.78 -17.03
CA SER A 279 23.06 -7.30 -16.52
C SER A 279 22.92 -6.64 -15.16
N GLY A 280 23.62 -7.18 -14.16
CA GLY A 280 23.67 -6.67 -12.79
C GLY A 280 22.43 -6.97 -11.95
N SER A 281 22.41 -6.43 -10.75
CA SER A 281 21.30 -6.55 -9.81
C SER A 281 20.10 -5.79 -10.35
N ASN A 282 18.91 -6.29 -10.05
CA ASN A 282 17.66 -5.68 -10.50
C ASN A 282 16.88 -5.18 -9.29
N ALA A 283 16.37 -3.96 -9.35
CA ALA A 283 15.44 -3.43 -8.37
C ALA A 283 14.07 -3.24 -9.01
N LEU A 284 13.05 -3.77 -8.35
CA LEU A 284 11.66 -3.43 -8.61
C LEU A 284 11.26 -2.32 -7.64
N HIS A 285 11.19 -1.10 -8.16
CA HIS A 285 10.74 0.08 -7.43
C HIS A 285 9.21 0.19 -7.51
N GLY A 286 8.53 0.38 -6.38
CA GLY A 286 7.07 0.47 -6.30
C GLY A 286 6.58 1.80 -5.71
N ALA A 287 5.70 2.51 -6.44
CA ALA A 287 5.06 3.73 -5.96
C ALA A 287 3.53 3.61 -6.01
N LEU A 288 2.87 3.86 -4.86
CA LEU A 288 1.43 3.71 -4.69
C LEU A 288 0.68 5.05 -4.62
N TRP A 289 -0.56 5.04 -5.11
CA TRP A 289 -1.55 6.11 -4.91
C TRP A 289 -2.92 5.54 -4.53
N GLY A 290 -3.74 6.37 -3.89
CA GLY A 290 -5.11 6.00 -3.53
C GLY A 290 -5.23 5.10 -2.30
N VAL A 291 -4.21 5.09 -1.43
CA VAL A 291 -4.23 4.25 -0.23
C VAL A 291 -5.24 4.80 0.79
N ASP A 292 -6.16 3.96 1.24
CA ASP A 292 -7.09 4.25 2.33
C ASP A 292 -6.45 3.83 3.68
N GLY A 293 -6.62 4.67 4.70
CA GLY A 293 -6.17 4.36 6.06
C GLY A 293 -7.06 3.34 6.78
N LYS A 294 -8.23 2.97 6.24
CA LYS A 294 -9.11 1.95 6.83
C LYS A 294 -8.92 0.57 6.22
N ASN A 295 -8.68 0.49 4.91
CA ASN A 295 -8.56 -0.75 4.18
C ASN A 295 -7.25 -0.76 3.41
N GLN A 296 -6.40 -1.75 3.67
CA GLN A 296 -5.06 -1.79 3.07
C GLN A 296 -5.06 -2.64 1.80
N ALA A 297 -4.52 -2.06 0.73
CA ALA A 297 -4.20 -2.81 -0.48
C ALA A 297 -3.08 -3.82 -0.19
N LEU A 298 -2.78 -4.68 -1.15
CA LEU A 298 -1.65 -5.60 -1.07
C LEU A 298 -0.93 -5.64 -2.42
N VAL A 299 0.39 -5.54 -2.38
CA VAL A 299 1.24 -5.79 -3.54
C VAL A 299 1.91 -7.14 -3.35
N VAL A 300 1.72 -8.04 -4.31
CA VAL A 300 2.34 -9.37 -4.32
C VAL A 300 3.26 -9.46 -5.52
N VAL A 301 4.54 -9.72 -5.27
CA VAL A 301 5.52 -10.01 -6.31
C VAL A 301 5.80 -11.51 -6.28
N THR A 302 5.60 -12.21 -7.39
CA THR A 302 5.87 -13.65 -7.52
C THR A 302 7.03 -13.90 -8.45
N ARG A 303 7.93 -14.78 -8.02
CA ARG A 303 9.07 -15.30 -8.78
C ARG A 303 9.10 -16.82 -8.63
N GLY A 304 8.86 -17.54 -9.72
CA GLY A 304 8.77 -19.01 -9.68
C GLY A 304 7.69 -19.47 -8.70
N ASP A 305 8.10 -20.24 -7.70
CA ASP A 305 7.26 -20.77 -6.62
C ASP A 305 7.27 -19.90 -5.34
N ARG A 306 7.89 -18.72 -5.38
CA ARG A 306 8.03 -17.81 -4.23
C ARG A 306 7.21 -16.54 -4.39
N SER A 307 6.76 -15.98 -3.28
CA SER A 307 6.04 -14.71 -3.24
C SER A 307 6.54 -13.76 -2.16
N TYR A 308 6.59 -12.47 -2.50
CA TYR A 308 6.97 -11.36 -1.63
C TYR A 308 5.75 -10.48 -1.45
N HIS A 309 5.30 -10.33 -0.20
CA HIS A 309 4.12 -9.54 0.14
C HIS A 309 4.55 -8.19 0.67
N LEU A 310 4.01 -7.13 0.09
CA LEU A 310 4.29 -5.74 0.46
C LEU A 310 2.97 -5.03 0.79
N PHE A 311 2.89 -4.54 2.03
CA PHE A 311 1.74 -3.87 2.61
C PHE A 311 1.93 -2.34 2.56
N PRO A 312 0.90 -1.58 2.15
CA PRO A 312 0.97 -0.13 2.16
C PRO A 312 0.93 0.44 3.58
N THR A 313 1.83 1.37 3.89
CA THR A 313 1.80 2.24 5.07
C THR A 313 1.77 3.69 4.58
N GLY A 314 0.57 4.27 4.47
CA GLY A 314 0.39 5.51 3.71
C GLY A 314 0.71 5.28 2.23
N SER A 315 1.57 6.09 1.62
CA SER A 315 2.01 5.88 0.22
C SER A 315 3.24 4.98 0.07
N LEU A 316 3.81 4.48 1.18
CA LEU A 316 4.98 3.61 1.20
C LEU A 316 4.57 2.14 1.30
N LEU A 317 5.46 1.23 0.98
CA LEU A 317 5.35 -0.22 1.07
C LEU A 317 6.29 -0.76 2.16
N THR A 318 5.88 -1.87 2.78
CA THR A 318 6.68 -2.61 3.75
C THR A 318 6.33 -4.10 3.74
N PRO A 319 7.28 -5.02 3.97
CA PRO A 319 6.98 -6.44 4.19
C PRO A 319 6.25 -6.73 5.50
N ASP A 320 6.23 -5.76 6.44
CA ASP A 320 5.59 -5.91 7.74
C ASP A 320 4.12 -5.52 7.72
N GLN A 321 3.25 -6.53 7.81
CA GLN A 321 1.80 -6.36 7.87
C GLN A 321 1.31 -5.56 9.10
N ASN A 322 2.12 -5.45 10.17
CA ASN A 322 1.71 -4.79 11.40
C ASN A 322 2.02 -3.28 11.41
N HIS A 323 2.72 -2.78 10.40
CA HIS A 323 3.17 -1.38 10.35
C HIS A 323 2.05 -0.40 9.93
N SER A 324 0.93 -0.91 9.44
CA SER A 324 -0.13 -0.15 8.82
C SER A 324 -1.42 -0.19 9.66
N GLU A 325 -2.09 0.96 9.81
CA GLU A 325 -3.41 1.05 10.44
C GLU A 325 -4.50 0.58 9.45
N GLY A 326 -5.52 -0.13 9.94
CA GLY A 326 -6.65 -0.62 9.12
C GLY A 326 -6.73 -2.13 8.98
N MET A 327 -7.69 -2.61 8.18
CA MET A 327 -7.87 -4.04 7.90
C MET A 327 -7.07 -4.41 6.64
N SER A 328 -6.13 -5.35 6.78
CA SER A 328 -5.36 -5.87 5.65
C SER A 328 -6.13 -6.89 4.82
N TYR A 329 -5.62 -7.18 3.62
CA TYR A 329 -6.14 -8.26 2.79
C TYR A 329 -6.10 -9.62 3.51
N LEU A 330 -5.06 -9.87 4.33
CA LEU A 330 -4.90 -11.11 5.09
C LEU A 330 -5.90 -11.21 6.24
N ASP A 331 -6.11 -10.12 6.99
CA ASP A 331 -7.13 -10.05 8.03
C ASP A 331 -8.52 -10.32 7.46
N TYR A 332 -8.78 -9.73 6.29
CA TYR A 332 -10.04 -9.91 5.60
C TYR A 332 -10.23 -11.36 5.12
N LEU A 333 -9.20 -11.97 4.54
CA LEU A 333 -9.21 -13.38 4.14
C LEU A 333 -9.52 -14.30 5.34
N GLN A 334 -8.88 -14.05 6.49
CA GLN A 334 -9.16 -14.80 7.73
C GLN A 334 -10.60 -14.59 8.20
N ALA A 335 -11.09 -13.34 8.21
CA ALA A 335 -12.45 -13.02 8.63
C ALA A 335 -13.51 -13.69 7.73
N VAL A 336 -13.32 -13.69 6.41
CA VAL A 336 -14.22 -14.36 5.47
C VAL A 336 -14.22 -15.86 5.68
N THR A 337 -13.03 -16.46 5.85
CA THR A 337 -12.87 -17.89 6.11
C THR A 337 -13.64 -18.30 7.37
N ALA A 338 -13.39 -17.61 8.48
CA ALA A 338 -14.06 -17.89 9.75
C ALA A 338 -15.59 -17.67 9.69
N LEU A 339 -16.04 -16.53 9.14
CA LEU A 339 -17.45 -16.13 9.20
C LEU A 339 -18.32 -16.79 8.14
N LYS A 340 -17.81 -17.02 6.93
CA LYS A 340 -18.59 -17.50 5.79
C LYS A 340 -18.35 -18.98 5.44
N VAL A 341 -17.25 -19.58 5.89
CA VAL A 341 -16.95 -21.00 5.63
C VAL A 341 -17.06 -21.80 6.93
N GLU A 342 -16.20 -21.53 7.91
CA GLU A 342 -16.09 -22.33 9.12
C GLU A 342 -17.36 -22.28 9.97
N ARG A 343 -17.87 -21.07 10.25
CA ARG A 343 -19.05 -20.91 11.13
C ARG A 343 -20.33 -21.55 10.57
N PRO A 344 -20.68 -21.42 9.27
CA PRO A 344 -21.80 -22.15 8.70
C PRO A 344 -21.63 -23.68 8.77
N VAL A 345 -20.44 -24.19 8.49
CA VAL A 345 -20.14 -25.64 8.56
C VAL A 345 -20.27 -26.14 10.01
N ALA A 346 -19.69 -25.43 10.97
CA ALA A 346 -19.80 -25.77 12.39
C ALA A 346 -21.26 -25.76 12.87
N ARG A 347 -22.09 -24.81 12.43
CA ARG A 347 -23.53 -24.76 12.76
C ARG A 347 -24.34 -25.93 12.19
N LEU A 348 -23.88 -26.55 11.09
CA LEU A 348 -24.51 -27.76 10.58
C LEU A 348 -24.18 -28.97 11.45
N GLN A 349 -22.97 -29.02 12.00
CA GLN A 349 -22.39 -30.16 12.71
C GLN A 349 -22.54 -30.13 14.24
N GLN A 350 -22.81 -28.96 14.83
CA GLN A 350 -22.97 -28.82 16.28
C GLN A 350 -24.14 -29.64 16.84
N GLU A 351 -24.10 -29.94 18.13
CA GLU A 351 -25.23 -30.54 18.86
C GLU A 351 -26.51 -29.71 18.71
N GLY A 352 -27.62 -30.36 18.41
CA GLY A 352 -28.89 -29.74 18.03
C GLY A 352 -28.88 -29.03 16.67
N GLY A 353 -27.82 -29.23 15.88
CA GLY A 353 -27.63 -28.66 14.54
C GLY A 353 -28.56 -29.27 13.49
N LEU A 354 -28.57 -28.69 12.29
CA LEU A 354 -29.48 -29.13 11.22
C LEU A 354 -29.24 -30.58 10.79
N ASN A 355 -27.99 -31.07 10.84
CA ASN A 355 -27.69 -32.45 10.48
C ASN A 355 -28.22 -33.44 11.52
N GLU A 356 -28.04 -33.15 12.81
CA GLU A 356 -28.57 -33.99 13.89
C GLU A 356 -30.11 -33.98 13.89
N LEU A 357 -30.72 -32.80 13.71
CA LEU A 357 -32.18 -32.70 13.58
C LEU A 357 -32.71 -33.48 12.37
N LEU A 358 -32.00 -33.44 11.24
CA LEU A 358 -32.38 -34.19 10.04
C LEU A 358 -32.25 -35.70 10.29
N GLN A 359 -31.14 -36.13 10.91
CA GLN A 359 -30.90 -37.52 11.26
C GLN A 359 -31.95 -38.07 12.24
N ALA A 360 -32.27 -37.31 13.29
CA ALA A 360 -33.30 -37.68 14.27
C ALA A 360 -34.70 -37.79 13.62
N GLU A 361 -35.01 -37.00 12.61
CA GLU A 361 -36.28 -37.14 11.88
C GLU A 361 -36.30 -38.37 10.96
N TYR A 362 -35.14 -38.77 10.39
CA TYR A 362 -35.02 -40.05 9.67
C TYR A 362 -35.19 -41.25 10.60
N GLU A 363 -34.55 -41.24 11.77
CA GLU A 363 -34.68 -42.31 12.77
C GLU A 363 -36.14 -42.47 13.24
N ARG A 364 -36.80 -41.36 13.57
CA ARG A 364 -38.24 -41.36 13.92
C ARG A 364 -39.14 -41.84 12.78
N LYS A 365 -38.79 -41.53 11.53
CA LYS A 365 -39.51 -42.04 10.35
C LYS A 365 -39.38 -43.57 10.29
N GLU A 366 -38.18 -44.11 10.45
CA GLU A 366 -37.92 -45.54 10.43
C GLU A 366 -38.68 -46.28 11.54
N GLU A 367 -38.72 -45.72 12.76
CA GLU A 367 -39.51 -46.26 13.87
C GLU A 367 -41.01 -46.39 13.53
N ILE A 368 -41.59 -45.35 12.90
CA ILE A 368 -42.99 -45.36 12.48
C ILE A 368 -43.23 -46.42 11.41
N GLU A 369 -42.32 -46.55 10.43
CA GLU A 369 -42.41 -47.56 9.36
C GLU A 369 -42.32 -48.99 9.91
N VAL A 370 -41.43 -49.25 10.87
CA VAL A 370 -41.37 -50.53 11.58
C VAL A 370 -42.72 -50.83 12.26
N ARG A 371 -43.29 -49.85 12.96
CA ARG A 371 -44.54 -50.03 13.70
C ARG A 371 -45.76 -50.24 12.79
N LEU A 372 -45.79 -49.57 11.64
CA LEU A 372 -46.78 -49.80 10.60
C LEU A 372 -46.72 -51.26 10.10
N ARG A 373 -45.53 -51.77 9.77
CA ARG A 373 -45.35 -53.18 9.33
C ARG A 373 -45.82 -54.19 10.37
N VAL A 374 -45.55 -53.93 11.65
CA VAL A 374 -46.03 -54.79 12.75
C VAL A 374 -47.56 -54.79 12.82
N LEU A 375 -48.19 -53.62 12.80
CA LEU A 375 -49.66 -53.50 12.85
C LEU A 375 -50.33 -54.13 11.63
N GLU A 376 -49.74 -54.01 10.45
CA GLU A 376 -50.21 -54.68 9.22
C GLU A 376 -50.14 -56.20 9.38
N SER A 377 -49.02 -56.73 9.85
CA SER A 377 -48.86 -58.18 10.13
C SER A 377 -49.83 -58.69 11.20
N GLU A 378 -50.13 -57.88 12.23
CA GLU A 378 -51.12 -58.22 13.25
C GLU A 378 -52.54 -58.27 12.68
N ILE A 379 -52.92 -57.30 11.84
CA ILE A 379 -54.21 -57.29 11.14
C ILE A 379 -54.35 -58.53 10.26
N ASP A 380 -53.33 -58.86 9.47
CA ASP A 380 -53.31 -60.04 8.61
C ASP A 380 -53.47 -61.34 9.41
N SER A 381 -52.80 -61.43 10.57
CA SER A 381 -52.90 -62.59 11.45
C SER A 381 -54.31 -62.72 12.03
N LEU A 382 -54.90 -61.62 12.50
CA LEU A 382 -56.26 -61.59 13.03
C LEU A 382 -57.31 -61.95 11.97
N GLN A 383 -57.14 -61.52 10.72
CA GLN A 383 -58.06 -61.87 9.64
C GLN A 383 -58.12 -63.38 9.34
N ARG A 384 -57.06 -64.13 9.68
CA ARG A 384 -56.99 -65.59 9.46
C ARG A 384 -57.57 -66.41 10.62
N MET A 385 -57.91 -65.79 11.75
CA MET A 385 -58.44 -66.50 12.92
C MET A 385 -59.99 -66.60 12.86
N PRO A 386 -60.58 -67.77 13.13
CA PRO A 386 -62.04 -67.93 13.23
C PRO A 386 -62.59 -67.25 14.49
N GLY A 387 -63.67 -66.47 14.37
CA GLY A 387 -64.38 -65.87 15.52
C GLY A 387 -63.91 -64.47 15.97
N VAL A 388 -63.16 -63.75 15.13
CA VAL A 388 -62.57 -62.45 15.47
C VAL A 388 -63.59 -61.31 15.55
N ILE A 389 -63.41 -60.45 16.56
CA ILE A 389 -64.21 -59.26 16.84
C ILE A 389 -63.81 -58.13 15.86
N SER A 390 -64.75 -57.65 15.05
CA SER A 390 -64.51 -56.58 14.05
C SER A 390 -63.91 -55.29 14.64
N GLY A 391 -64.18 -55.02 15.92
CA GLY A 391 -63.66 -53.87 16.66
C GLY A 391 -62.14 -53.84 16.80
N ASP A 392 -61.47 -54.99 16.98
CA ASP A 392 -60.01 -55.03 17.18
C ASP A 392 -59.24 -54.72 15.89
N ILE A 393 -59.76 -55.19 14.75
CA ILE A 393 -59.26 -54.85 13.42
C ILE A 393 -59.47 -53.35 13.15
N GLN A 394 -60.63 -52.82 13.52
CA GLN A 394 -60.96 -51.41 13.34
C GLN A 394 -60.10 -50.48 14.21
N GLY A 395 -59.81 -50.87 15.45
CA GLY A 395 -58.89 -50.14 16.34
C GLY A 395 -57.46 -50.08 15.79
N ARG A 396 -56.93 -51.20 15.29
CA ARG A 396 -55.60 -51.23 14.63
C ARG A 396 -55.56 -50.39 13.35
N ARG A 397 -56.64 -50.40 12.55
CA ARG A 397 -56.76 -49.52 11.37
C ARG A 397 -56.77 -48.04 11.73
N GLN A 398 -57.43 -47.65 12.83
CA GLN A 398 -57.35 -46.28 13.34
C GLN A 398 -55.93 -45.90 13.75
N GLN A 399 -55.20 -46.80 14.42
CA GLN A 399 -53.79 -46.57 14.78
C GLN A 399 -52.91 -46.40 13.54
N ILE A 400 -53.09 -47.23 12.51
CA ILE A 400 -52.40 -47.08 11.22
C ILE A 400 -52.66 -45.69 10.61
N ASN A 401 -53.92 -45.24 10.57
CA ASN A 401 -54.25 -43.91 10.02
C ASN A 401 -53.56 -42.77 10.78
N VAL A 402 -53.47 -42.86 12.10
CA VAL A 402 -52.74 -41.88 12.93
C VAL A 402 -51.24 -41.91 12.62
N LEU A 403 -50.64 -43.09 12.51
CA LEU A 403 -49.22 -43.25 12.18
C LEU A 403 -48.90 -42.76 10.76
N LEU A 404 -49.76 -43.01 9.78
CA LEU A 404 -49.62 -42.46 8.41
C LEU A 404 -49.69 -40.93 8.39
N GLY A 405 -50.59 -40.34 9.18
CA GLY A 405 -50.64 -38.89 9.37
C GLY A 405 -49.34 -38.33 9.94
N SER A 406 -48.80 -38.97 10.97
CA SER A 406 -47.50 -38.63 11.58
C SER A 406 -46.35 -38.78 10.58
N LEU A 407 -46.30 -39.90 9.84
CA LEU A 407 -45.30 -40.17 8.81
C LEU A 407 -45.26 -39.05 7.77
N SER A 408 -46.43 -38.64 7.25
CA SER A 408 -46.52 -37.55 6.26
C SER A 408 -46.00 -36.20 6.79
N ALA A 409 -46.14 -35.94 8.10
CA ALA A 409 -45.63 -34.74 8.73
C ALA A 409 -44.10 -34.80 8.87
N ARG A 410 -43.56 -35.96 9.24
CA ARG A 410 -42.10 -36.22 9.31
C ARG A 410 -41.45 -36.10 7.95
N GLU A 411 -42.03 -36.67 6.92
CA GLU A 411 -41.51 -36.57 5.54
C GLU A 411 -41.44 -35.12 5.06
N ARG A 412 -42.50 -34.33 5.30
CA ARG A 412 -42.46 -32.89 5.01
C ARG A 412 -41.35 -32.17 5.78
N ARG A 413 -41.13 -32.54 7.05
CA ARG A 413 -40.08 -31.95 7.88
C ARG A 413 -38.67 -32.33 7.40
N ILE A 414 -38.45 -33.57 7.00
CA ILE A 414 -37.20 -34.05 6.40
C ILE A 414 -36.88 -33.25 5.14
N VAL A 415 -37.86 -33.04 4.25
CA VAL A 415 -37.68 -32.23 3.03
C VAL A 415 -37.32 -30.78 3.36
N GLU A 416 -38.00 -30.18 4.35
CA GLU A 416 -37.71 -28.81 4.79
C GLU A 416 -36.29 -28.68 5.37
N LEU A 417 -35.89 -29.59 6.26
CA LEU A 417 -34.55 -29.62 6.86
C LEU A 417 -33.48 -29.90 5.81
N GLY A 418 -33.72 -30.85 4.90
CA GLY A 418 -32.83 -31.15 3.78
C GLY A 418 -32.60 -29.92 2.88
N ARG A 419 -33.64 -29.14 2.58
CA ARG A 419 -33.51 -27.88 1.85
C ARG A 419 -32.67 -26.85 2.60
N LYS A 420 -32.85 -26.73 3.92
CA LYS A 420 -32.05 -25.82 4.77
C LYS A 420 -30.58 -26.22 4.82
N VAL A 421 -30.29 -27.52 4.98
CA VAL A 421 -28.92 -28.07 4.94
C VAL A 421 -28.29 -27.77 3.58
N SER A 422 -28.95 -28.16 2.49
CA SER A 422 -28.45 -27.94 1.13
C SER A 422 -28.16 -26.45 0.84
N ALA A 423 -29.04 -25.54 1.28
CA ALA A 423 -28.83 -24.11 1.11
C ALA A 423 -27.62 -23.58 1.89
N GLN A 424 -27.36 -24.07 3.11
CA GLN A 424 -26.19 -23.69 3.90
C GLN A 424 -24.90 -24.27 3.31
N VAL A 425 -24.92 -25.54 2.87
CA VAL A 425 -23.78 -26.18 2.20
C VAL A 425 -23.42 -25.42 0.93
N THR A 426 -24.39 -25.16 0.06
CA THR A 426 -24.17 -24.38 -1.19
C THR A 426 -23.57 -23.00 -0.90
N LYS A 427 -24.03 -22.35 0.18
CA LYS A 427 -23.51 -21.04 0.60
C LYS A 427 -22.07 -21.13 1.09
N ALA A 428 -21.73 -22.16 1.88
CA ALA A 428 -20.38 -22.41 2.38
C ALA A 428 -19.42 -22.79 1.25
N GLU A 429 -19.84 -23.64 0.31
CA GLU A 429 -19.06 -24.02 -0.88
C GLU A 429 -18.75 -22.80 -1.75
N LYS A 430 -19.75 -21.95 -2.00
CA LYS A 430 -19.54 -20.69 -2.74
C LYS A 430 -18.56 -19.76 -2.02
N ALA A 431 -18.65 -19.68 -0.69
CA ALA A 431 -17.71 -18.89 0.11
C ALA A 431 -16.30 -19.50 0.12
N SER A 432 -16.18 -20.83 0.16
CA SER A 432 -14.91 -21.54 0.06
C SER A 432 -14.22 -21.27 -1.28
N ALA A 433 -14.97 -21.34 -2.38
CA ALA A 433 -14.42 -20.98 -3.70
C ALA A 433 -13.99 -19.50 -3.79
N GLU A 434 -14.68 -18.59 -3.09
CA GLU A 434 -14.27 -17.19 -2.94
C GLU A 434 -12.95 -17.08 -2.14
N VAL A 435 -12.82 -17.81 -1.03
CA VAL A 435 -11.58 -17.88 -0.22
C VAL A 435 -10.42 -18.47 -1.03
N ASP A 436 -10.63 -19.55 -1.78
CA ASP A 436 -9.60 -20.17 -2.62
C ASP A 436 -9.12 -19.19 -3.70
N ALA A 437 -10.04 -18.48 -4.35
CA ALA A 437 -9.69 -17.46 -5.34
C ALA A 437 -8.90 -16.28 -4.72
N MET A 438 -9.20 -15.94 -3.47
CA MET A 438 -8.44 -14.92 -2.73
C MET A 438 -7.04 -15.42 -2.36
N GLN A 439 -6.92 -16.65 -1.85
CA GLN A 439 -5.64 -17.27 -1.53
C GLN A 439 -4.72 -17.37 -2.75
N GLN A 440 -5.26 -17.68 -3.93
CA GLN A 440 -4.49 -17.71 -5.17
C GLN A 440 -3.80 -16.38 -5.50
N LEU A 441 -4.34 -15.23 -5.06
CA LEU A 441 -3.70 -13.94 -5.30
C LEU A 441 -2.45 -13.70 -4.46
N LEU A 442 -2.32 -14.39 -3.32
CA LEU A 442 -1.12 -14.32 -2.47
C LEU A 442 0.09 -14.95 -3.16
N GLY A 443 -0.11 -15.71 -4.23
CA GLY A 443 0.95 -16.44 -4.89
C GLY A 443 1.47 -17.62 -4.06
N PRO A 444 2.37 -18.41 -4.64
CA PRO A 444 2.96 -19.57 -3.98
C PRO A 444 4.01 -19.18 -2.93
N ALA A 445 4.20 -20.04 -1.92
CA ALA A 445 5.20 -19.94 -0.84
C ALA A 445 5.63 -18.52 -0.43
N PRO A 446 4.81 -17.79 0.36
CA PRO A 446 5.18 -16.51 0.94
C PRO A 446 6.52 -16.59 1.67
N GLN A 447 7.47 -15.75 1.28
CA GLN A 447 8.81 -15.74 1.86
C GLN A 447 8.80 -15.09 3.24
N ARG A 448 9.59 -15.65 4.16
CA ARG A 448 9.89 -15.01 5.44
C ARG A 448 11.02 -14.00 5.25
N TRP A 449 11.08 -13.04 6.16
CA TRP A 449 12.07 -11.99 6.15
C TRP A 449 12.60 -11.72 7.55
N GLU A 450 13.81 -11.19 7.60
CA GLU A 450 14.44 -10.63 8.79
C GLU A 450 14.71 -9.14 8.56
N LYS A 451 14.44 -8.30 9.56
CA LYS A 451 14.66 -6.85 9.48
C LYS A 451 16.02 -6.49 10.06
N GLN A 452 16.80 -5.71 9.31
CA GLN A 452 18.09 -5.14 9.71
C GLN A 452 18.07 -3.63 9.38
N GLY A 453 17.78 -2.80 10.38
CA GLY A 453 17.51 -1.38 10.16
C GLY A 453 16.29 -1.18 9.25
N GLU A 454 16.44 -0.43 8.16
CA GLU A 454 15.40 -0.20 7.14
C GLU A 454 15.43 -1.21 5.99
N LEU A 455 16.28 -2.24 6.09
CA LEU A 455 16.42 -3.29 5.09
C LEU A 455 15.74 -4.58 5.58
N TYR A 456 14.91 -5.17 4.73
CA TYR A 456 14.25 -6.45 4.98
C TYR A 456 14.90 -7.50 4.09
N ARG A 457 15.47 -8.55 4.67
CA ARG A 457 16.15 -9.62 3.93
C ARG A 457 15.29 -10.87 3.93
N TYR A 458 14.95 -11.38 2.75
CA TYR A 458 14.20 -12.62 2.58
C TYR A 458 15.13 -13.84 2.58
N ASP A 459 14.54 -15.02 2.82
CA ASP A 459 15.28 -16.30 2.92
C ASP A 459 16.09 -16.67 1.66
N ASP A 460 15.71 -16.17 0.48
CA ASP A 460 16.46 -16.35 -0.79
C ASP A 460 17.49 -15.26 -1.07
N GLY A 461 17.71 -14.33 -0.15
CA GLY A 461 18.62 -13.21 -0.36
C GLY A 461 18.04 -12.08 -1.21
N VAL A 462 16.76 -12.13 -1.61
CA VAL A 462 16.05 -10.93 -2.05
C VAL A 462 15.99 -9.95 -0.88
N MET A 463 16.09 -8.66 -1.16
CA MET A 463 16.06 -7.62 -0.13
C MET A 463 15.00 -6.58 -0.47
N PHE A 464 14.35 -5.99 0.53
CA PHE A 464 13.49 -4.83 0.36
C PHE A 464 14.04 -3.66 1.17
N ASP A 465 14.46 -2.60 0.49
CA ASP A 465 14.92 -1.34 1.07
C ASP A 465 13.69 -0.45 1.33
N ALA A 466 13.25 -0.35 2.58
CA ALA A 466 12.09 0.46 2.94
C ALA A 466 12.35 1.97 2.84
N THR A 467 13.61 2.41 2.84
CA THR A 467 13.95 3.82 2.65
C THR A 467 13.76 4.21 1.19
N ARG A 468 14.21 3.36 0.25
CA ARG A 468 14.17 3.64 -1.18
C ARG A 468 12.95 3.06 -1.92
N GLN A 469 12.20 2.18 -1.25
CA GLN A 469 11.05 1.47 -1.83
C GLN A 469 11.43 0.51 -2.97
N ASP A 470 12.61 -0.10 -2.85
CA ASP A 470 13.22 -0.96 -3.85
C ASP A 470 13.20 -2.43 -3.37
N LEU A 471 12.57 -3.33 -4.15
CA LEU A 471 12.71 -4.79 -3.98
C LEU A 471 13.84 -5.29 -4.88
N ILE A 472 14.95 -5.66 -4.26
CA ILE A 472 16.25 -5.90 -4.90
C ILE A 472 16.50 -7.39 -5.02
N PHE A 473 16.73 -7.81 -6.26
CA PHE A 473 17.00 -9.18 -6.66
C PHE A 473 18.50 -9.36 -6.91
N PRO A 474 19.14 -10.40 -6.34
CA PRO A 474 20.54 -10.71 -6.63
C PRO A 474 20.83 -11.06 -8.10
N ASP A 475 22.12 -11.04 -8.46
CA ASP A 475 22.59 -11.15 -9.85
C ASP A 475 22.32 -12.51 -10.50
N ASP A 476 22.03 -13.55 -9.71
CA ASP A 476 21.80 -14.92 -10.16
C ASP A 476 20.43 -15.14 -10.83
N ILE A 477 19.59 -14.10 -10.89
CA ILE A 477 18.16 -14.16 -11.27
C ILE A 477 17.91 -13.77 -12.74
N LEU A 478 18.95 -13.87 -13.57
CA LEU A 478 18.92 -13.45 -14.97
C LEU A 478 17.81 -14.15 -15.78
N ASN A 479 16.90 -13.34 -16.33
CA ASN A 479 15.75 -13.73 -17.16
C ASN A 479 14.53 -14.33 -16.41
N ASP A 480 14.47 -14.23 -15.08
CA ASP A 480 13.25 -14.62 -14.37
C ASP A 480 12.07 -13.71 -14.73
N THR A 481 10.92 -14.35 -14.97
CA THR A 481 9.66 -13.64 -15.14
C THR A 481 9.07 -13.34 -13.77
N LEU A 482 8.92 -12.05 -13.47
CA LEU A 482 8.23 -11.61 -12.28
C LEU A 482 6.77 -11.34 -12.61
N THR A 483 5.88 -11.77 -11.71
CA THR A 483 4.46 -11.42 -11.77
C THR A 483 4.15 -10.47 -10.62
N ILE A 484 3.66 -9.28 -10.95
CA ILE A 484 3.30 -8.25 -9.97
C ILE A 484 1.79 -8.19 -9.92
N ARG A 485 1.22 -8.37 -8.73
CA ARG A 485 -0.21 -8.25 -8.46
C ARG A 485 -0.46 -7.09 -7.54
N LEU A 486 -1.37 -6.21 -7.94
CA LEU A 486 -1.96 -5.20 -7.07
C LEU A 486 -3.35 -5.66 -6.69
N VAL A 487 -3.63 -5.78 -5.40
CA VAL A 487 -4.92 -6.18 -4.87
C VAL A 487 -5.51 -5.01 -4.11
N SER A 488 -6.66 -4.51 -4.56
CA SER A 488 -7.38 -3.46 -3.83
C SER A 488 -7.93 -4.02 -2.53
N ALA A 489 -7.92 -3.20 -1.49
CA ALA A 489 -8.62 -3.51 -0.26
C ALA A 489 -10.12 -3.59 -0.56
N ALA A 490 -10.69 -4.79 -0.51
CA ALA A 490 -12.09 -5.02 -0.83
C ALA A 490 -12.79 -5.70 0.34
N MET A 491 -13.91 -5.13 0.79
CA MET A 491 -14.75 -5.76 1.81
C MET A 491 -15.51 -7.00 1.30
N THR A 492 -15.40 -7.38 0.01
CA THR A 492 -15.81 -8.68 -0.60
C THR A 492 -15.49 -8.71 -2.11
N LEU A 493 -15.35 -9.90 -2.71
CA LEU A 493 -15.40 -10.05 -4.19
C LEU A 493 -16.74 -9.55 -4.76
N SER A 494 -17.78 -9.53 -3.93
CA SER A 494 -19.20 -9.42 -4.29
C SER A 494 -19.94 -8.16 -3.77
N GLY A 495 -19.29 -7.17 -3.14
CA GLY A 495 -20.01 -6.10 -2.43
C GLY A 495 -19.29 -4.75 -2.22
N ARG A 496 -19.71 -3.79 -3.06
CA ARG A 496 -19.97 -2.33 -2.88
C ARG A 496 -18.94 -1.30 -2.43
N LEU A 497 -17.79 -1.64 -1.84
CA LEU A 497 -16.73 -0.65 -1.61
C LEU A 497 -15.40 -1.30 -1.95
N ARG A 498 -14.88 -0.97 -3.14
CA ARG A 498 -13.54 -1.37 -3.58
C ARG A 498 -12.74 -0.09 -3.71
N ASP A 499 -11.95 0.24 -2.70
CA ASP A 499 -11.14 1.45 -2.75
C ASP A 499 -10.18 1.37 -3.94
N GLU A 500 -10.09 2.48 -4.66
CA GLU A 500 -9.24 2.57 -5.84
C GLU A 500 -7.80 2.75 -5.39
N VAL A 501 -6.95 1.80 -5.78
CA VAL A 501 -5.51 1.87 -5.59
C VAL A 501 -4.80 1.77 -6.93
N GLN A 502 -3.72 2.51 -7.08
CA GLN A 502 -2.90 2.56 -8.28
C GLN A 502 -1.46 2.26 -7.90
N LEU A 503 -0.77 1.49 -8.74
CA LEU A 503 0.64 1.14 -8.56
C LEU A 503 1.42 1.44 -9.85
N LEU A 504 2.53 2.12 -9.67
CA LEU A 504 3.62 2.16 -10.61
C LEU A 504 4.69 1.20 -10.14
N ALA A 505 5.15 0.35 -11.05
CA ALA A 505 6.21 -0.59 -10.80
C ALA A 505 7.28 -0.42 -11.88
N CYS A 506 8.49 -0.04 -11.47
CA CYS A 506 9.63 0.16 -12.36
C CYS A 506 10.69 -0.89 -12.09
N MET A 507 11.03 -1.67 -13.11
CA MET A 507 12.20 -2.53 -13.09
C MET A 507 13.41 -1.74 -13.59
N VAL A 508 14.43 -1.60 -12.74
CA VAL A 508 15.67 -0.89 -13.06
C VAL A 508 16.89 -1.74 -12.72
N ASN A 509 17.97 -1.55 -13.45
CA ASN A 509 19.26 -2.09 -13.04
C ASN A 509 19.77 -1.25 -11.86
N VAL A 510 20.28 -1.90 -10.84
CA VAL A 510 20.96 -1.23 -9.73
C VAL A 510 22.37 -1.79 -9.59
N PRO A 511 23.34 -0.99 -9.09
CA PRO A 511 24.58 -1.55 -8.61
C PRO A 511 24.28 -2.65 -7.58
N PRO A 512 25.10 -3.70 -7.48
CA PRO A 512 24.92 -4.71 -6.45
C PRO A 512 24.90 -4.03 -5.09
N VAL A 513 23.83 -4.28 -4.33
CA VAL A 513 23.75 -3.83 -2.95
C VAL A 513 24.74 -4.68 -2.18
N VAL A 514 25.92 -4.13 -1.96
CA VAL A 514 26.80 -4.62 -0.92
C VAL A 514 26.05 -4.30 0.38
N PRO A 515 25.62 -5.30 1.18
CA PRO A 515 25.21 -4.99 2.53
C PRO A 515 26.42 -4.30 3.14
N GLU A 516 26.28 -3.01 3.46
CA GLU A 516 27.30 -2.35 4.25
C GLU A 516 27.40 -3.18 5.54
N GLU A 517 28.40 -4.07 5.61
CA GLU A 517 29.00 -4.36 6.90
C GLU A 517 29.30 -2.97 7.44
N PRO A 518 28.83 -2.62 8.66
CA PRO A 518 29.12 -1.33 9.24
C PRO A 518 30.64 -1.24 9.45
N CYS A 519 31.36 -0.87 8.40
CA CYS A 519 32.76 -0.53 8.43
C CYS A 519 32.78 0.92 8.90
N LEU A 520 32.56 1.06 10.21
CA LEU A 520 32.72 2.33 10.89
C LEU A 520 34.22 2.61 10.87
N SER A 521 34.60 3.69 10.20
CA SER A 521 35.97 4.16 10.22
C SER A 521 36.28 4.69 11.62
N ASP A 522 37.55 4.62 12.04
CA ASP A 522 38.04 5.01 13.39
C ASP A 522 37.83 6.51 13.74
N SER A 523 36.98 7.24 13.01
CA SER A 523 36.70 8.67 13.20
C SER A 523 35.22 9.07 13.00
N ASP A 524 34.28 8.12 12.95
CA ASP A 524 32.88 8.43 12.66
C ASP A 524 32.12 8.94 13.89
N GLU A 525 31.44 10.07 13.70
CA GLU A 525 30.47 10.62 14.64
C GLU A 525 29.05 10.32 14.14
N ARG A 526 28.21 9.74 14.99
CA ARG A 526 26.78 9.51 14.69
C ARG A 526 25.87 10.05 15.78
N GLU A 527 24.74 10.62 15.37
CA GLU A 527 23.72 11.16 16.26
C GLU A 527 22.40 10.39 16.09
N PHE A 528 21.81 9.97 17.21
CA PHE A 528 20.51 9.31 17.28
C PHE A 528 19.53 10.17 18.08
N MET A 529 18.30 10.28 17.60
CA MET A 529 17.25 11.09 18.24
C MET A 529 16.07 10.21 18.67
N PHE A 530 15.77 10.25 19.96
CA PHE A 530 14.65 9.54 20.57
C PHE A 530 13.62 10.53 21.10
N TYR A 531 12.33 10.22 20.96
CA TYR A 531 11.24 11.07 21.43
C TYR A 531 10.39 10.34 22.46
N TYR A 532 9.75 11.11 23.35
CA TYR A 532 9.08 10.56 24.53
C TYR A 532 7.69 11.15 24.75
N HIS A 533 6.80 10.32 25.30
CA HIS A 533 5.56 10.79 25.90
C HIS A 533 5.86 11.64 27.16
N PRO A 534 5.08 12.70 27.48
CA PRO A 534 5.39 13.66 28.56
C PRO A 534 5.63 13.02 29.93
N ASP A 535 5.04 11.86 30.19
CA ASP A 535 5.20 11.11 31.45
C ASP A 535 6.08 9.84 31.34
N ALA A 536 6.57 9.51 30.14
CA ALA A 536 7.27 8.25 29.89
C ALA A 536 8.78 8.38 29.98
N ILE A 537 9.39 7.30 30.46
CA ILE A 537 10.85 7.10 30.52
C ILE A 537 11.34 6.30 29.30
N VAL A 538 10.46 5.50 28.68
CA VAL A 538 10.75 4.69 27.49
C VAL A 538 10.41 5.51 26.23
N PRO A 539 11.28 5.51 25.20
CA PRO A 539 11.03 6.24 23.96
C PRO A 539 9.88 5.63 23.17
N THR A 540 9.24 6.44 22.33
CA THR A 540 8.14 5.99 21.46
C THR A 540 8.63 5.19 20.25
N VAL A 541 9.90 5.32 19.89
CA VAL A 541 10.58 4.57 18.82
C VAL A 541 11.57 3.60 19.44
N SER A 542 11.77 2.45 18.80
CA SER A 542 12.73 1.45 19.28
C SER A 542 14.15 1.99 19.30
N ILE A 543 14.92 1.56 20.29
CA ILE A 543 16.36 1.84 20.41
C ILE A 543 17.22 0.85 19.63
N ASP A 544 16.63 -0.14 18.95
CA ASP A 544 17.34 -1.22 18.27
C ASP A 544 18.36 -0.72 17.24
N SER A 545 18.09 0.42 16.58
CA SER A 545 19.04 1.01 15.63
C SER A 545 20.33 1.48 16.30
N LEU A 546 20.23 2.08 17.50
CA LEU A 546 21.38 2.46 18.31
C LEU A 546 22.11 1.21 18.83
N ILE A 547 21.36 0.23 19.32
CA ILE A 547 21.92 -1.05 19.81
C ILE A 547 22.69 -1.76 18.69
N THR A 548 22.10 -1.84 17.51
CA THR A 548 22.70 -2.51 16.34
C THR A 548 23.95 -1.77 15.89
N PHE A 549 23.89 -0.43 15.86
CA PHE A 549 25.06 0.40 15.57
C PHE A 549 26.20 0.15 16.56
N LEU A 550 25.93 0.20 17.86
CA LEU A 550 26.93 -0.03 18.89
C LEU A 550 27.52 -1.45 18.85
N LYS A 551 26.74 -2.47 18.48
CA LYS A 551 27.24 -3.84 18.26
C LYS A 551 28.14 -3.97 17.03
N GLY A 552 27.96 -3.10 16.05
CA GLY A 552 28.79 -3.06 14.84
C GLY A 552 30.13 -2.34 15.04
N LEU A 553 30.34 -1.67 16.18
CA LEU A 553 31.59 -1.00 16.48
C LEU A 553 32.68 -2.02 16.85
N ASN A 554 33.84 -1.93 16.18
CA ASN A 554 35.08 -2.54 16.64
C ASN A 554 35.73 -1.66 17.72
N ALA A 555 35.02 -1.42 18.84
CA ALA A 555 35.56 -0.71 19.99
C ALA A 555 35.75 -1.67 21.16
N SER A 556 36.93 -1.65 21.79
CA SER A 556 37.23 -2.49 22.97
C SER A 556 36.60 -1.96 24.27
N GLN A 557 36.17 -0.70 24.29
CA GLN A 557 35.48 -0.07 25.43
C GLN A 557 34.39 0.90 24.98
N VAL A 558 33.23 0.88 25.64
CA VAL A 558 32.19 1.91 25.48
C VAL A 558 32.11 2.76 26.76
N LYS A 559 32.28 4.07 26.64
CA LYS A 559 32.10 5.02 27.74
C LYS A 559 30.80 5.78 27.54
N VAL A 560 29.88 5.70 28.49
CA VAL A 560 28.59 6.39 28.41
C VAL A 560 28.55 7.56 29.39
N ALA A 561 28.31 8.76 28.88
CA ALA A 561 28.07 9.98 29.65
C ALA A 561 26.62 10.44 29.47
N VAL A 562 25.96 10.83 30.56
CA VAL A 562 24.58 11.33 30.54
C VAL A 562 24.54 12.78 31.02
N GLU A 563 23.99 13.65 30.18
CA GLU A 563 23.71 15.04 30.48
C GLU A 563 22.19 15.31 30.37
N THR A 564 21.70 16.28 31.13
CA THR A 564 20.29 16.69 31.11
C THR A 564 20.19 18.12 30.62
N ASP A 565 19.36 18.35 29.60
CA ASP A 565 19.05 19.67 29.05
C ASP A 565 17.59 20.02 29.39
N VAL A 566 17.38 20.82 30.43
CA VAL A 566 16.04 21.11 30.96
C VAL A 566 15.75 22.60 30.89
N ALA A 567 14.75 22.97 30.10
CA ALA A 567 14.16 24.30 30.15
C ALA A 567 13.27 24.41 31.40
N VAL A 568 13.75 25.09 32.45
CA VAL A 568 13.04 25.25 33.74
C VAL A 568 11.93 26.32 33.68
N THR A 569 11.82 27.07 32.59
CA THR A 569 10.85 28.17 32.44
C THR A 569 9.43 27.65 32.26
N ALA A 570 8.61 27.77 33.30
CA ALA A 570 7.20 27.35 33.28
C ALA A 570 6.42 27.93 32.08
N SER A 571 5.92 27.04 31.22
CA SER A 571 5.00 27.42 30.14
C SER A 571 3.58 27.61 30.67
N ARG A 572 2.80 28.53 30.07
CA ARG A 572 1.35 28.67 30.31
C ARG A 572 0.52 27.52 29.71
N ALA A 573 1.14 26.61 28.96
CA ALA A 573 0.47 25.48 28.34
C ALA A 573 -0.11 24.52 29.38
N ARG A 574 -1.35 24.06 29.15
CA ARG A 574 -1.97 23.06 30.03
C ARG A 574 -1.44 21.67 29.66
N TYR A 575 -1.22 20.83 30.67
CA TYR A 575 -0.85 19.42 30.50
C TYR A 575 -1.79 18.65 29.55
N ALA A 576 -3.08 19.00 29.56
CA ALA A 576 -4.07 18.41 28.66
C ALA A 576 -3.85 18.78 27.18
N ASP A 577 -3.20 19.91 26.90
CA ASP A 577 -2.87 20.33 25.53
C ASP A 577 -1.58 19.61 25.08
N ALA A 578 -0.60 19.53 25.98
CA ALA A 578 0.63 18.75 25.82
C ALA A 578 0.41 17.24 25.56
N CYS A 579 -0.68 16.66 26.09
CA CYS A 579 -1.11 15.27 25.83
C CYS A 579 -2.00 15.14 24.58
N ARG A 580 -2.70 16.22 24.17
CA ARG A 580 -3.60 16.22 23.01
C ARG A 580 -2.88 16.52 21.70
N GLU A 581 -1.81 17.30 21.77
CA GLU A 581 -0.84 17.40 20.69
C GLU A 581 -0.23 16.02 20.47
N ARG A 582 -0.72 15.36 19.41
CA ARG A 582 -0.41 13.97 19.07
C ARG A 582 1.09 13.71 19.12
N MET A 583 1.43 12.48 19.49
CA MET A 583 2.75 11.84 19.57
C MET A 583 3.57 11.96 18.28
N HIS A 584 3.90 13.17 17.85
CA HIS A 584 4.58 13.43 16.59
C HIS A 584 5.78 14.34 16.85
N PRO A 585 7.01 13.96 16.47
CA PRO A 585 8.23 14.76 16.67
C PRO A 585 8.26 16.08 15.90
N LEU A 586 7.17 16.42 15.20
CA LEU A 586 7.05 17.64 14.39
C LEU A 586 6.33 18.79 15.13
N THR A 587 5.77 18.57 16.33
CA THR A 587 5.18 19.66 17.13
C THR A 587 6.24 20.38 17.95
N ASP A 588 6.03 21.67 18.24
CA ASP A 588 6.98 22.49 19.00
C ASP A 588 7.27 21.89 20.40
N TYR A 589 6.27 21.30 21.05
CA TYR A 589 6.43 20.62 22.35
C TYR A 589 7.03 19.21 22.20
N GLY A 590 6.69 18.48 21.12
CA GLY A 590 7.27 17.16 20.84
C GLY A 590 8.78 17.21 20.61
N ARG A 591 9.27 18.27 19.93
CA ARG A 591 10.70 18.52 19.70
C ARG A 591 11.50 18.76 20.99
N GLN A 592 10.85 19.20 22.06
CA GLN A 592 11.48 19.48 23.36
C GLN A 592 11.53 18.25 24.27
N ARG A 593 10.85 17.15 23.91
CA ARG A 593 10.83 15.88 24.67
C ARG A 593 11.70 14.84 23.98
N TYR A 594 13.01 14.99 24.11
CA TYR A 594 13.95 14.21 23.32
C TYR A 594 15.04 13.55 24.19
N ALA A 595 15.74 12.59 23.62
CA ALA A 595 17.08 12.21 24.04
C ALA A 595 17.94 12.09 22.80
N ARG A 596 19.07 12.78 22.83
CA ARG A 596 20.03 12.87 21.75
C ARG A 596 21.24 12.08 22.15
N VAL A 597 21.55 11.04 21.39
CA VAL A 597 22.67 10.15 21.67
C VAL A 597 23.72 10.37 20.59
N ARG A 598 24.84 10.98 20.96
CA ARG A 598 25.98 11.20 20.08
C ARG A 598 27.02 10.13 20.39
N VAL A 599 27.43 9.36 19.39
CA VAL A 599 28.48 8.35 19.50
C VAL A 599 29.69 8.85 18.74
N MET A 600 30.83 8.91 19.42
CA MET A 600 32.13 9.23 18.84
C MET A 600 33.05 8.04 19.04
N VAL A 601 33.78 7.64 18.00
CA VAL A 601 34.77 6.57 18.08
C VAL A 601 36.14 7.20 17.90
N ALA A 602 37.02 6.98 18.88
CA ALA A 602 38.41 7.42 18.81
C ALA A 602 39.30 6.41 19.52
N ASP A 603 40.40 6.00 18.88
CA ASP A 603 41.43 5.13 19.46
C ASP A 603 40.85 3.87 20.15
N ASP A 604 39.95 3.14 19.46
CA ASP A 604 39.31 1.89 19.95
C ASP A 604 38.36 2.08 21.16
N VAL A 605 37.99 3.33 21.47
CA VAL A 605 37.00 3.68 22.50
C VAL A 605 35.80 4.36 21.85
N ALA A 606 34.60 3.84 22.13
CA ALA A 606 33.35 4.48 21.75
C ALA A 606 32.84 5.35 22.91
N GLU A 607 32.82 6.66 22.74
CA GLU A 607 32.25 7.61 23.68
C GLU A 607 30.80 7.94 23.28
N VAL A 608 29.85 7.60 24.15
CA VAL A 608 28.42 7.80 23.96
C VAL A 608 27.94 8.92 24.88
N PHE A 609 27.51 10.04 24.30
CA PHE A 609 26.97 11.19 25.00
C PHE A 609 25.45 11.22 24.85
N ILE A 610 24.74 11.11 25.96
CA ILE A 610 23.27 11.13 26.00
C ILE A 610 22.82 12.47 26.58
N VAL A 611 22.19 13.31 25.77
CA VAL A 611 21.56 14.56 26.21
C VAL A 611 20.05 14.39 26.22
N ALA A 612 19.44 14.31 27.40
CA ALA A 612 18.00 14.13 27.55
C ALA A 612 17.28 15.44 27.90
N GLY A 613 16.21 15.75 27.17
CA GLY A 613 15.38 16.93 27.33
C GLY A 613 13.90 16.65 27.59
N THR A 614 13.26 17.63 28.21
CA THR A 614 11.83 17.61 28.57
C THR A 614 11.22 18.98 28.32
N ASP A 615 9.95 19.02 27.93
CA ASP A 615 9.19 20.26 27.79
C ASP A 615 8.80 20.85 29.15
N PRO A 616 8.52 22.16 29.25
CA PRO A 616 8.27 22.86 30.52
C PRO A 616 6.84 22.69 31.07
N VAL A 617 6.25 21.50 30.92
CA VAL A 617 4.87 21.22 31.34
C VAL A 617 4.89 20.47 32.70
N PRO A 618 3.93 20.72 33.62
CA PRO A 618 3.87 19.99 34.89
C PRO A 618 3.65 18.49 34.72
N THR A 619 4.63 17.67 35.09
CA THR A 619 4.66 16.22 34.81
C THR A 619 4.36 15.38 36.06
N ARG A 620 3.67 14.25 35.90
CA ARG A 620 3.22 13.39 37.03
C ARG A 620 4.12 12.20 37.35
N LEU A 621 5.08 11.89 36.46
CA LEU A 621 5.97 10.73 36.55
C LEU A 621 5.18 9.42 36.78
N SER A 622 4.15 9.19 35.96
CA SER A 622 3.24 8.05 36.14
C SER A 622 3.93 6.68 36.00
N GLY A 623 5.11 6.62 35.39
CA GLY A 623 5.96 5.43 35.33
C GLY A 623 6.64 5.02 36.65
N LEU A 624 6.64 5.88 37.68
CA LEU A 624 7.27 5.58 38.97
C LEU A 624 6.28 5.01 39.99
N THR A 625 6.74 4.02 40.74
CA THR A 625 6.02 3.47 41.88
C THR A 625 5.77 4.55 42.94
N LYS A 626 4.78 4.32 43.80
CA LYS A 626 4.45 5.24 44.90
C LYS A 626 5.61 5.39 45.90
N GLN A 627 6.46 4.37 46.03
CA GLN A 627 7.62 4.37 46.92
C GLN A 627 8.76 5.23 46.36
N GLU A 628 9.05 5.11 45.06
CA GLU A 628 10.05 5.94 44.37
C GLU A 628 9.66 7.42 44.38
N ARG A 629 8.40 7.74 44.09
CA ARG A 629 7.91 9.13 44.17
C ARG A 629 8.04 9.72 45.56
N ARG A 630 7.84 8.93 46.62
CA ARG A 630 8.04 9.37 48.01
C ARG A 630 9.51 9.59 48.33
N ALA A 631 10.40 8.71 47.88
CA ALA A 631 11.85 8.86 48.08
C ALA A 631 12.40 10.12 47.40
N LEU A 632 11.79 10.53 46.28
CA LEU A 632 12.16 11.73 45.53
C LEU A 632 11.44 13.01 46.00
N GLY A 633 10.58 12.94 47.04
CA GLY A 633 9.83 14.10 47.53
C GLY A 633 8.72 14.60 46.60
N ILE A 634 8.23 13.75 45.70
CA ILE A 634 7.29 14.11 44.62
C ILE A 634 5.86 13.78 45.04
N HIS A 635 5.05 14.82 45.26
CA HIS A 635 3.67 14.68 45.76
C HIS A 635 2.59 15.07 44.75
N HIS A 636 2.92 15.85 43.72
CA HIS A 636 1.99 16.33 42.70
C HIS A 636 2.72 16.64 41.38
N ALA A 637 1.95 16.93 40.32
CA ALA A 637 2.51 17.34 39.03
C ALA A 637 3.22 18.70 39.17
N SER A 638 4.48 18.79 38.77
CA SER A 638 5.29 20.00 38.86
C SER A 638 6.27 20.08 37.70
N VAL A 639 6.64 21.30 37.28
CA VAL A 639 7.72 21.52 36.30
C VAL A 639 9.06 21.05 36.86
N ALA A 640 9.26 21.10 38.19
CA ALA A 640 10.45 20.56 38.84
C ALA A 640 10.63 19.04 38.63
N ASN A 641 9.54 18.31 38.33
CA ASN A 641 9.61 16.88 38.04
C ASN A 641 10.25 16.59 36.67
N ASN A 642 10.39 17.61 35.81
CA ASN A 642 10.93 17.44 34.46
C ASN A 642 12.43 17.17 34.49
N GLU A 643 13.17 17.75 35.44
CA GLU A 643 14.59 17.40 35.66
C GLU A 643 14.76 15.93 36.04
N VAL A 644 13.87 15.44 36.92
CA VAL A 644 13.86 14.04 37.33
C VAL A 644 13.54 13.14 36.12
N LEU A 645 12.56 13.52 35.29
CA LEU A 645 12.19 12.74 34.12
C LEU A 645 13.29 12.72 33.04
N ALA A 646 13.90 13.87 32.73
CA ALA A 646 15.00 13.98 31.78
C ALA A 646 16.16 13.08 32.22
N ARG A 647 16.54 13.16 33.49
CA ARG A 647 17.57 12.27 34.07
C ARG A 647 17.20 10.80 33.92
N GLN A 648 15.96 10.43 34.23
CA GLN A 648 15.51 9.04 34.12
C GLN A 648 15.51 8.51 32.68
N ARG A 649 15.19 9.35 31.69
CA ARG A 649 15.28 8.97 30.27
C ARG A 649 16.72 8.72 29.84
N GLY A 650 17.64 9.60 30.25
CA GLY A 650 19.07 9.43 30.01
C GLY A 650 19.61 8.16 30.67
N GLU A 651 19.25 7.93 31.93
CA GLU A 651 19.61 6.72 32.69
C GLU A 651 19.02 5.45 32.09
N TYR A 652 17.79 5.49 31.58
CA TYR A 652 17.20 4.36 30.87
C TYR A 652 18.03 3.98 29.64
N LEU A 653 18.38 4.95 28.80
CA LEU A 653 19.22 4.70 27.63
C LEU A 653 20.61 4.19 28.04
N ARG A 654 21.24 4.78 29.06
CA ARG A 654 22.51 4.30 29.62
C ARG A 654 22.41 2.84 30.05
N GLN A 655 21.40 2.48 30.83
CA GLN A 655 21.20 1.11 31.28
C GLN A 655 20.98 0.13 30.11
N GLN A 656 20.24 0.53 29.07
CA GLN A 656 20.05 -0.31 27.90
C GLN A 656 21.37 -0.56 27.17
N ILE A 657 22.23 0.47 27.06
CA ILE A 657 23.56 0.36 26.46
C ILE A 657 24.48 -0.50 27.33
N GLU A 658 24.55 -0.24 28.64
CA GLU A 658 25.38 -1.01 29.58
C GLU A 658 24.95 -2.48 29.69
N THR A 659 23.64 -2.78 29.60
CA THR A 659 23.14 -4.16 29.61
C THR A 659 23.58 -4.93 28.36
N MET A 660 23.86 -4.25 27.24
CA MET A 660 24.45 -4.89 26.06
C MET A 660 25.90 -5.32 26.29
N GLU A 661 26.63 -4.59 27.13
CA GLU A 661 27.99 -4.96 27.54
C GLU A 661 28.02 -6.19 28.46
N GLY A 662 26.87 -6.80 28.78
CA GLY A 662 26.75 -8.07 29.50
C GLY A 662 27.29 -9.30 28.76
N ARG A 663 28.39 -9.11 28.04
CA ARG A 663 29.46 -10.08 27.79
C ARG A 663 30.54 -9.93 28.85
#